data_AF-A0AAU3I8A0-F1
#
_entry.id   AF-A0AAU3I8A0-F1
#
_cell.length_a   1.000
_cell.length_b   1.000
_cell.length_c   1.000
_cell.angle_alpha   90.00
_cell.angle_beta   90.00
_cell.angle_gamma   90.00
#
_symmetry.space_group_name_H-M   'P 1'
#
loop_
_entity.id
_entity.type
_entity.pdbx_description
1 polymer ?
#
loop_
_entity_poly.entity_id
_entity_poly.type
_entity_poly.pdbx_seq_one_letter_code
_entity_poly.pdbx_strand_id
1 'polypeptide(L)'
;MLLADDQRGGRRLARIASLTTAVVLVVLCAALGYADGTGLFAPENWLDAGFVPGNATSPAWATVVFLPLLIGGGAAAVHGLVRAAAPGARARWVFGAVWSSLILVAFLAKLAYSVLLLAIAGPAGLHIFPTVGALLAECGLTGAKYAVFGPLVAGLTASAYRIGVWRLRRKAGEGDRVDEVGEGAESRKAEEGGKAETGDKAVEVAEAGESGRRTERAPGTSRARLDSVAGFAWLPAGAAVALQAGTGAFAWAAGPIPGGRVAATLVTGVAAVFAGVALWRRVVAPGLTRARTGVTLWSLATTLTAAGVLGFVPLWILDGCLNGFGGALFPVASVLVRVAEGVTAGVCAGVVCVPWVAELAWRRRTEPSAERGGLAWTVRWAPPVAVAAVLALATGTLAPGPAVAPVGAQAQAAGRDRNELLPLSVLRRDGQAPVIGDSAGRQVLLRGVNVNQLIDYGQPDPAKATVWPLEDSDYARMERYGFDVQRLALSWSALEPKRGVFDEAYLARVRTAVDQAADHGIHTVLDIHQDTFSKYVSAAPGTRCRANASPEFGNDGAPKWATLTDGAKACGFLGRDLAPNVQQAFTNLYNDTDGIGAEFARTWGRLAKTFADDPAVAGYDLLNEPGPGDAPGVTSSILLGRLYQQAITSIRAAESKVAGGFHHLVFFEPSILWSGLGFDTTPPVGFADDPQLVFSPHLYSESITMDQGLGITLTSIEQGYATAERTARAYGAPLWSGEWGWFGEPGDFRSRFERFLERQNTEMLGSAIWVWKKACGDPQNDPEATTSGGGVVLYTCPDGKPLPSPAFETTALSQAYPRSAPGRLSSLRSSLTERDLRLTGSGKGTLDVWVPGRGRPEAKGSGLTGIRLAERPGGWRLTAHTSGRYTLHVA
;
A
#
# COMPACT_ATOMS: atom_id res chain seq x y z
N MET A 1 -44.32 40.80 -9.22
CA MET A 1 -44.58 39.51 -9.89
C MET A 1 -43.23 38.84 -10.25
N LEU A 2 -42.50 38.30 -9.27
CA LEU A 2 -41.06 37.93 -9.40
C LEU A 2 -40.72 36.49 -8.95
N LEU A 3 -41.69 35.56 -8.92
CA LEU A 3 -41.49 34.20 -8.39
C LEU A 3 -41.67 33.06 -9.42
N ALA A 4 -42.10 33.36 -10.65
CA ALA A 4 -42.19 32.36 -11.72
C ALA A 4 -40.85 32.10 -12.44
N ASP A 5 -39.88 33.03 -12.34
CA ASP A 5 -38.60 32.98 -13.06
C ASP A 5 -37.45 32.33 -12.26
N ASP A 6 -37.61 32.23 -10.94
CA ASP A 6 -36.62 31.70 -10.01
C ASP A 6 -36.35 30.19 -10.19
N GLN A 7 -37.39 29.43 -10.52
CA GLN A 7 -37.31 27.99 -10.79
C GLN A 7 -36.65 27.66 -12.14
N ARG A 8 -36.86 28.50 -13.17
CA ARG A 8 -36.25 28.31 -14.49
C ARG A 8 -34.78 28.72 -14.48
N GLY A 9 -34.45 29.85 -13.85
CA GLY A 9 -33.08 30.31 -13.62
C GLY A 9 -32.25 29.30 -12.83
N GLY A 10 -32.78 28.81 -11.69
CA GLY A 10 -32.11 27.80 -10.87
C GLY A 10 -31.87 26.46 -11.60
N ARG A 11 -32.85 25.97 -12.38
CA ARG A 11 -32.66 24.78 -13.22
C ARG A 11 -31.61 24.99 -14.30
N ARG A 12 -31.56 26.17 -14.92
CA ARG A 12 -30.57 26.49 -15.95
C ARG A 12 -29.16 26.54 -15.35
N LEU A 13 -29.00 27.16 -14.18
CA LEU A 13 -27.73 27.19 -13.45
C LEU A 13 -27.26 25.79 -13.03
N ALA A 14 -28.17 24.96 -12.54
CA ALA A 14 -27.87 23.57 -12.20
C ALA A 14 -27.48 22.73 -13.43
N ARG A 15 -28.08 22.96 -14.60
CA ARG A 15 -27.67 22.34 -15.86
C ARG A 15 -26.28 22.80 -16.31
N ILE A 16 -25.99 24.10 -16.22
CA ILE A 16 -24.66 24.64 -16.54
C ILE A 16 -23.60 23.98 -15.66
N ALA A 17 -23.79 24.00 -14.34
CA ALA A 17 -22.83 23.40 -13.41
C ALA A 17 -22.63 21.90 -13.67
N SER A 18 -23.73 21.16 -13.80
CA SER A 18 -23.70 19.71 -14.07
C SER A 18 -22.99 19.35 -15.39
N LEU A 19 -23.31 20.04 -16.48
CA LEU A 19 -22.68 19.83 -17.78
C LEU A 19 -21.19 20.19 -17.76
N THR A 20 -20.83 21.32 -17.15
CA THR A 20 -19.42 21.70 -17.00
C THR A 20 -18.64 20.67 -16.20
N THR A 21 -19.20 20.17 -15.09
CA THR A 21 -18.56 19.09 -14.31
C THR A 21 -18.33 17.85 -15.16
N ALA A 22 -19.34 17.39 -15.90
CA ALA A 22 -19.22 16.21 -16.76
C ALA A 22 -18.15 16.39 -17.85
N VAL A 23 -18.18 17.51 -18.57
CA VAL A 23 -17.24 17.80 -19.67
C VAL A 23 -15.81 17.89 -19.15
N VAL A 24 -15.59 18.61 -18.04
CA VAL A 24 -14.25 18.77 -17.47
C VAL A 24 -13.73 17.43 -16.95
N LEU A 25 -14.56 16.60 -16.32
CA LEU A 25 -14.16 15.25 -15.90
C LEU A 25 -13.76 14.38 -17.09
N VAL A 26 -14.54 14.37 -18.16
CA VAL A 26 -14.23 13.61 -19.39
C VAL A 26 -12.88 14.05 -19.96
N VAL A 27 -12.68 15.36 -20.14
CA VAL A 27 -11.43 15.90 -20.70
C VAL A 27 -10.24 15.59 -19.79
N LEU A 28 -10.40 15.75 -18.48
CA LEU A 28 -9.32 15.51 -17.51
C LEU A 28 -8.96 14.02 -17.42
N CYS A 29 -9.95 13.12 -17.39
CA CYS A 29 -9.69 11.68 -17.41
C CYS A 29 -9.07 11.23 -18.74
N ALA A 30 -9.44 11.85 -19.86
CA ALA A 30 -8.84 11.57 -21.16
C ALA A 30 -7.39 12.05 -21.25
N ALA A 31 -7.14 13.31 -20.89
CA ALA A 31 -5.81 13.89 -20.96
C ALA A 31 -4.84 13.22 -20.00
N LEU A 32 -5.26 12.98 -18.75
CA LEU A 32 -4.40 12.33 -17.75
C LEU A 32 -4.23 10.84 -18.03
N GLY A 33 -5.26 10.11 -18.46
CA GLY A 33 -5.10 8.70 -18.84
C GLY A 33 -4.20 8.51 -20.08
N TYR A 34 -4.19 9.50 -20.98
CA TYR A 34 -3.27 9.48 -22.14
C TYR A 34 -1.83 9.76 -21.69
N ALA A 35 -1.65 10.72 -20.77
CA ALA A 35 -0.36 11.10 -20.25
C ALA A 35 0.23 10.10 -19.24
N ASP A 36 -0.61 9.38 -18.50
CA ASP A 36 -0.23 8.37 -17.52
C ASP A 36 -1.08 7.11 -17.71
N GLY A 37 -0.44 6.08 -18.27
CA GLY A 37 -1.06 4.78 -18.58
C GLY A 37 -0.98 3.80 -17.44
N THR A 38 -0.37 4.17 -16.32
CA THR A 38 -0.32 3.29 -15.16
C THR A 38 -1.60 3.43 -14.32
N GLY A 39 -2.33 4.54 -14.47
CA GLY A 39 -3.43 4.88 -13.58
C GLY A 39 -2.95 5.26 -12.16
N LEU A 40 -1.64 5.32 -11.92
CA LEU A 40 -1.06 5.62 -10.61
C LEU A 40 -1.32 7.08 -10.23
N PHE A 41 -1.11 8.01 -11.17
CA PHE A 41 -1.33 9.45 -11.01
C PHE A 41 -2.57 9.94 -11.77
N ALA A 42 -2.91 9.28 -12.87
CA ALA A 42 -4.16 9.49 -13.57
C ALA A 42 -5.37 9.02 -12.75
N PRO A 43 -6.57 9.56 -13.02
CA PRO A 43 -7.78 9.12 -12.34
C PRO A 43 -8.08 7.63 -12.58
N GLU A 44 -7.87 7.12 -13.80
CA GLU A 44 -7.80 5.70 -14.20
C GLU A 44 -7.19 5.59 -15.62
N ASN A 45 -6.56 4.45 -15.98
CA ASN A 45 -6.12 4.17 -17.36
C ASN A 45 -7.18 3.40 -18.15
N TRP A 46 -7.77 4.02 -19.16
CA TRP A 46 -8.81 3.42 -20.01
C TRP A 46 -8.44 3.36 -21.49
N LEU A 47 -7.37 4.02 -21.92
CA LEU A 47 -7.05 4.21 -23.34
C LEU A 47 -6.42 2.97 -23.98
N ASP A 48 -5.68 2.18 -23.20
CA ASP A 48 -5.01 0.97 -23.68
C ASP A 48 -5.75 -0.32 -23.28
N ALA A 49 -6.86 -0.19 -22.54
CA ALA A 49 -7.70 -1.30 -22.05
C ALA A 49 -8.75 -1.80 -23.07
N GLY A 50 -9.01 -1.02 -24.14
CA GLY A 50 -10.09 -1.29 -25.11
C GLY A 50 -11.48 -0.80 -24.66
N PHE A 51 -12.40 -0.64 -25.62
CA PHE A 51 -13.78 -0.16 -25.36
C PHE A 51 -14.79 -1.29 -25.11
N VAL A 52 -14.43 -2.53 -25.46
CA VAL A 52 -15.30 -3.70 -25.28
C VAL A 52 -14.71 -4.50 -24.13
N PRO A 53 -15.46 -4.71 -23.03
CA PRO A 53 -15.01 -5.64 -22.00
C PRO A 53 -14.78 -7.01 -22.63
N GLY A 54 -13.56 -7.52 -22.50
CA GLY A 54 -13.20 -8.89 -22.85
C GLY A 54 -13.75 -9.88 -21.80
N ASN A 55 -12.91 -10.81 -21.36
CA ASN A 55 -13.22 -11.65 -20.20
C ASN A 55 -13.53 -10.78 -18.96
N ALA A 56 -14.13 -11.42 -17.94
CA ALA A 56 -14.69 -10.75 -16.77
C ALA A 56 -13.72 -9.84 -16.00
N THR A 57 -12.41 -9.90 -16.24
CA THR A 57 -11.35 -9.21 -15.50
C THR A 57 -10.63 -8.12 -16.30
N SER A 58 -11.09 -7.80 -17.51
CA SER A 58 -10.47 -6.79 -18.37
C SER A 58 -10.45 -5.38 -17.75
N PRO A 59 -9.36 -4.59 -17.86
CA PRO A 59 -9.32 -3.20 -17.43
C PRO A 59 -10.40 -2.32 -18.11
N ALA A 60 -11.01 -2.79 -19.20
CA ALA A 60 -12.19 -2.17 -19.80
C ALA A 60 -13.39 -2.05 -18.83
N TRP A 61 -13.46 -2.84 -17.76
CA TRP A 61 -14.47 -2.69 -16.71
C TRP A 61 -14.37 -1.36 -15.97
N ALA A 62 -13.19 -0.75 -15.88
CA ALA A 62 -13.05 0.62 -15.37
C ALA A 62 -13.81 1.62 -16.28
N THR A 63 -13.80 1.40 -17.60
CA THR A 63 -14.54 2.20 -18.58
C THR A 63 -16.06 2.01 -18.48
N VAL A 64 -16.53 0.82 -18.12
CA VAL A 64 -17.96 0.49 -18.09
C VAL A 64 -18.60 0.79 -16.72
N VAL A 65 -17.83 0.70 -15.63
CA VAL A 65 -18.36 0.84 -14.26
C VAL A 65 -17.86 2.12 -13.60
N PHE A 66 -16.55 2.30 -13.48
CA PHE A 66 -15.98 3.42 -12.74
C PHE A 66 -16.26 4.76 -13.42
N LEU A 67 -15.92 4.91 -14.72
CA LEU A 67 -16.06 6.18 -15.44
C LEU A 67 -17.53 6.67 -15.51
N PRO A 68 -18.53 5.84 -15.83
CA PRO A 68 -19.93 6.28 -15.86
C PRO A 68 -20.44 6.69 -14.48
N LEU A 69 -20.06 5.98 -13.42
CA LEU A 69 -20.40 6.35 -12.04
C LEU A 69 -19.73 7.66 -11.63
N LEU A 70 -18.47 7.86 -12.01
CA LEU A 70 -17.74 9.09 -11.73
C LEU A 70 -18.37 10.30 -12.43
N ILE A 71 -18.51 10.21 -13.76
CA ILE A 71 -18.97 11.33 -14.60
C ILE A 71 -20.46 11.57 -14.37
N GLY A 72 -21.27 10.52 -14.48
CA GLY A 72 -22.73 10.59 -14.32
C GLY A 72 -23.13 10.88 -12.88
N GLY A 73 -22.53 10.19 -11.90
CA GLY A 73 -22.78 10.43 -10.48
C GLY A 73 -22.33 11.82 -10.04
N GLY A 74 -21.14 12.27 -10.48
CA GLY A 74 -20.66 13.63 -10.23
C GLY A 74 -21.60 14.69 -10.81
N ALA A 75 -21.99 14.54 -12.08
CA ALA A 75 -22.92 15.47 -12.73
C ALA A 75 -24.30 15.50 -12.07
N ALA A 76 -24.83 14.34 -11.66
CA ALA A 76 -26.12 14.23 -10.98
C ALA A 76 -26.10 14.84 -9.57
N ALA A 77 -25.04 14.58 -8.79
CA ALA A 77 -24.82 15.16 -7.48
C ALA A 77 -24.76 16.69 -7.54
N VAL A 78 -23.96 17.23 -8.46
CA VAL A 78 -23.85 18.67 -8.70
C VAL A 78 -25.19 19.27 -9.14
N HIS A 79 -25.91 18.61 -10.04
CA HIS A 79 -27.24 19.08 -10.46
C HIS A 79 -28.21 19.19 -9.28
N GLY A 80 -28.28 18.15 -8.44
CA GLY A 80 -29.16 18.11 -7.26
C GLY A 80 -28.83 19.20 -6.25
N LEU A 81 -27.56 19.36 -5.90
CA LEU A 81 -27.08 20.34 -4.92
C LEU A 81 -27.28 21.77 -5.42
N VAL A 82 -26.85 22.08 -6.65
CA VAL A 82 -26.98 23.42 -7.22
C VAL A 82 -28.46 23.77 -7.41
N ARG A 83 -29.30 22.83 -7.85
CA ARG A 83 -30.75 23.08 -7.96
C ARG A 83 -31.42 23.37 -6.62
N ALA A 84 -30.97 22.72 -5.54
CA ALA A 84 -31.50 22.94 -4.20
C ALA A 84 -31.05 24.27 -3.57
N ALA A 85 -29.93 24.82 -4.03
CA ALA A 85 -29.31 26.03 -3.46
C ALA A 85 -29.41 27.27 -4.37
N ALA A 86 -29.68 27.11 -5.67
CA ALA A 86 -29.81 28.21 -6.63
C ALA A 86 -31.17 28.92 -6.52
N PRO A 87 -31.21 30.24 -6.82
CA PRO A 87 -30.09 31.10 -7.24
C PRO A 87 -29.30 31.71 -6.07
N GLY A 88 -29.66 31.40 -4.81
CA GLY A 88 -29.02 31.97 -3.61
C GLY A 88 -27.58 31.52 -3.36
N ALA A 89 -27.14 30.43 -4.00
CA ALA A 89 -25.78 29.91 -3.87
C ALA A 89 -24.73 30.84 -4.49
N ARG A 90 -23.68 31.15 -3.70
CA ARG A 90 -22.48 31.85 -4.17
C ARG A 90 -21.54 30.87 -4.90
N ALA A 91 -20.76 31.37 -5.86
CA ALA A 91 -19.80 30.53 -6.61
C ALA A 91 -18.82 29.75 -5.71
N ARG A 92 -18.36 30.35 -4.61
CA ARG A 92 -17.51 29.67 -3.61
C ARG A 92 -18.19 28.47 -2.92
N TRP A 93 -19.51 28.53 -2.76
CA TRP A 93 -20.28 27.42 -2.20
C TRP A 93 -20.41 26.29 -3.23
N VAL A 94 -20.67 26.65 -4.49
CA VAL A 94 -20.68 25.70 -5.62
C VAL A 94 -19.33 24.99 -5.76
N PHE A 95 -18.23 25.71 -5.62
CA PHE A 95 -16.88 25.11 -5.59
C PHE A 95 -16.77 24.01 -4.53
N GLY A 96 -17.07 24.32 -3.25
CA GLY A 96 -16.98 23.35 -2.17
C GLY A 96 -17.93 22.15 -2.33
N ALA A 97 -19.15 22.41 -2.82
CA ALA A 97 -20.15 21.38 -3.08
C ALA A 97 -19.72 20.41 -4.20
N VAL A 98 -19.14 20.93 -5.29
CA VAL A 98 -18.60 20.11 -6.38
C VAL A 98 -17.40 19.30 -5.87
N TRP A 99 -16.43 19.95 -5.25
CA TRP A 99 -15.20 19.30 -4.81
C TRP A 99 -15.47 18.14 -3.82
N SER A 100 -16.23 18.40 -2.76
CA SER A 100 -16.58 17.36 -1.78
C SER A 100 -17.44 16.23 -2.36
N SER A 101 -18.30 16.53 -3.34
CA SER A 101 -19.06 15.49 -4.05
C SER A 101 -18.16 14.60 -4.90
N LEU A 102 -17.15 15.15 -5.58
CA LEU A 102 -16.24 14.37 -6.40
C LEU A 102 -15.41 13.38 -5.58
N ILE A 103 -14.97 13.77 -4.37
CA ILE A 103 -14.26 12.87 -3.45
C ILE A 103 -15.14 11.66 -3.10
N LEU A 104 -16.38 11.89 -2.69
CA LEU A 104 -17.32 10.83 -2.32
C LEU A 104 -17.72 9.97 -3.54
N VAL A 105 -18.00 10.58 -4.69
CA VAL A 105 -18.37 9.85 -5.91
C VAL A 105 -17.22 8.96 -6.37
N ALA A 106 -15.98 9.46 -6.36
CA ALA A 106 -14.81 8.67 -6.75
C ALA A 106 -14.61 7.45 -5.82
N PHE A 107 -14.76 7.65 -4.51
CA PHE A 107 -14.75 6.55 -3.54
C PHE A 107 -15.81 5.49 -3.87
N LEU A 108 -17.07 5.91 -4.09
CA LEU A 108 -18.18 4.99 -4.36
C LEU A 108 -18.05 4.29 -5.72
N ALA A 109 -17.53 5.00 -6.74
CA ALA A 109 -17.25 4.44 -8.04
C ALA A 109 -16.16 3.36 -7.94
N LYS A 110 -15.09 3.61 -7.16
CA LYS A 110 -14.05 2.60 -6.90
C LYS A 110 -14.60 1.42 -6.15
N LEU A 111 -15.42 1.65 -5.12
CA LEU A 111 -16.05 0.59 -4.34
C LEU A 111 -16.89 -0.34 -5.23
N ALA A 112 -17.72 0.23 -6.11
CA ALA A 112 -18.51 -0.55 -7.05
C ALA A 112 -17.65 -1.39 -8.00
N TYR A 113 -16.56 -0.79 -8.50
CA TYR A 113 -15.59 -1.47 -9.36
C TYR A 113 -14.87 -2.61 -8.63
N SER A 114 -14.27 -2.36 -7.46
CA SER A 114 -13.53 -3.36 -6.71
C SER A 114 -14.43 -4.50 -6.19
N VAL A 115 -15.68 -4.22 -5.82
CA VAL A 115 -16.67 -5.27 -5.45
C VAL A 115 -17.02 -6.15 -6.64
N LEU A 116 -17.18 -5.58 -7.84
CA LEU A 116 -17.39 -6.36 -9.05
C LEU A 116 -16.21 -7.30 -9.32
N LEU A 117 -14.98 -6.79 -9.26
CA LEU A 117 -13.77 -7.59 -9.45
C LEU A 117 -13.66 -8.74 -8.42
N LEU A 118 -13.94 -8.48 -7.15
CA LEU A 118 -13.95 -9.54 -6.13
C LEU A 118 -15.05 -10.58 -6.35
N ALA A 119 -16.22 -10.16 -6.85
CA ALA A 119 -17.30 -11.09 -7.19
C ALA A 119 -16.89 -12.02 -8.34
N ILE A 120 -16.10 -11.50 -9.29
CA ILE A 120 -15.53 -12.28 -10.39
C ILE A 120 -14.43 -13.22 -9.90
N ALA A 121 -13.52 -12.75 -9.05
CA ALA A 121 -12.45 -13.54 -8.45
C ALA A 121 -12.96 -14.66 -7.51
N GLY A 122 -14.23 -14.59 -7.10
CA GLY A 122 -14.85 -15.51 -6.16
C GLY A 122 -14.36 -15.31 -4.71
N PRO A 123 -15.11 -15.80 -3.70
CA PRO A 123 -14.80 -15.57 -2.29
C PRO A 123 -13.80 -16.56 -1.68
N ALA A 124 -13.40 -17.61 -2.42
CA ALA A 124 -12.58 -18.69 -1.88
C ALA A 124 -11.21 -18.18 -1.37
N GLY A 125 -10.83 -18.55 -0.14
CA GLY A 125 -9.57 -18.14 0.47
C GLY A 125 -9.51 -16.69 0.95
N LEU A 126 -10.61 -15.92 0.89
CA LEU A 126 -10.65 -14.56 1.45
C LEU A 126 -11.12 -14.55 2.90
N HIS A 127 -10.34 -13.86 3.73
CA HIS A 127 -10.76 -13.49 5.07
C HIS A 127 -11.61 -12.21 5.00
N ILE A 128 -12.84 -12.23 5.51
CA ILE A 128 -13.80 -11.13 5.38
C ILE A 128 -13.25 -9.81 5.93
N PHE A 129 -12.69 -9.80 7.14
CA PHE A 129 -12.26 -8.54 7.77
C PHE A 129 -11.05 -7.89 7.11
N PRO A 130 -9.94 -8.61 6.83
CA PRO A 130 -8.81 -8.04 6.11
C PRO A 130 -9.17 -7.59 4.69
N THR A 131 -10.05 -8.33 4.01
CA THR A 131 -10.55 -8.00 2.65
C THR A 131 -11.31 -6.68 2.66
N VAL A 132 -12.27 -6.51 3.58
CA VAL A 132 -13.06 -5.28 3.68
C VAL A 132 -12.17 -4.08 4.04
N GLY A 133 -11.18 -4.28 4.92
CA GLY A 133 -10.23 -3.24 5.28
C GLY A 133 -9.43 -2.73 4.06
N ALA A 134 -8.82 -3.64 3.31
CA ALA A 134 -8.03 -3.31 2.13
C ALA A 134 -8.87 -2.64 1.02
N LEU A 135 -10.09 -3.14 0.77
CA LEU A 135 -11.03 -2.54 -0.17
C LEU A 135 -11.35 -1.08 0.17
N LEU A 136 -11.64 -0.80 1.44
CA LEU A 136 -11.95 0.54 1.91
C LEU A 136 -10.73 1.47 1.81
N ALA A 137 -9.53 0.96 2.10
CA ALA A 137 -8.27 1.69 1.96
C ALA A 137 -8.02 2.14 0.51
N GLU A 138 -8.21 1.24 -0.46
CA GLU A 138 -8.09 1.53 -1.89
C GLU A 138 -9.11 2.58 -2.35
N CYS A 139 -10.36 2.45 -1.93
CA CYS A 139 -11.40 3.43 -2.21
C CYS A 139 -11.04 4.80 -1.63
N GLY A 140 -10.45 4.82 -0.43
CA GLY A 140 -9.91 6.00 0.23
C GLY A 140 -8.83 6.68 -0.61
N LEU A 141 -7.86 5.91 -1.11
CA LEU A 141 -6.78 6.40 -1.96
C LEU A 141 -7.31 7.00 -3.26
N THR A 142 -8.29 6.33 -3.87
CA THR A 142 -8.97 6.86 -5.06
C THR A 142 -9.68 8.18 -4.74
N GLY A 143 -10.42 8.27 -3.64
CA GLY A 143 -11.02 9.52 -3.20
C GLY A 143 -9.98 10.62 -2.90
N ALA A 144 -8.81 10.26 -2.37
CA ALA A 144 -7.70 11.19 -2.11
C ALA A 144 -7.14 11.81 -3.40
N LYS A 145 -7.05 11.06 -4.51
CA LYS A 145 -6.71 11.62 -5.82
C LYS A 145 -7.65 12.78 -6.20
N TYR A 146 -8.96 12.63 -5.95
CA TYR A 146 -9.94 13.69 -6.21
C TYR A 146 -9.96 14.78 -5.14
N ALA A 147 -9.40 14.56 -3.97
CA ALA A 147 -9.08 15.65 -3.04
C ALA A 147 -8.02 16.58 -3.65
N VAL A 148 -7.05 16.03 -4.40
CA VAL A 148 -5.99 16.79 -5.08
C VAL A 148 -6.43 17.40 -6.41
N PHE A 149 -7.07 16.62 -7.30
CA PHE A 149 -7.44 17.07 -8.66
C PHE A 149 -8.84 17.72 -8.74
N GLY A 150 -9.74 17.39 -7.82
CA GLY A 150 -11.10 17.93 -7.76
C GLY A 150 -11.21 19.47 -7.77
N PRO A 151 -10.27 20.25 -7.20
CA PRO A 151 -10.26 21.70 -7.31
C PRO A 151 -10.25 22.24 -8.75
N LEU A 152 -9.63 21.54 -9.70
CA LEU A 152 -9.63 21.94 -11.12
C LEU A 152 -11.05 21.88 -11.70
N VAL A 153 -11.75 20.78 -11.44
CA VAL A 153 -13.15 20.56 -11.87
C VAL A 153 -14.08 21.54 -11.17
N ALA A 154 -13.91 21.70 -9.86
CA ALA A 154 -14.72 22.60 -9.03
C ALA A 154 -14.54 24.07 -9.41
N GLY A 155 -13.31 24.50 -9.72
CA GLY A 155 -12.97 25.86 -10.13
C GLY A 155 -13.62 26.27 -11.45
N LEU A 156 -13.52 25.40 -12.46
CA LEU A 156 -14.15 25.62 -13.78
C LEU A 156 -15.68 25.59 -13.66
N THR A 157 -16.23 24.65 -12.88
CA THR A 157 -17.68 24.56 -12.63
C THR A 157 -18.22 25.82 -11.92
N ALA A 158 -17.53 26.28 -10.87
CA ALA A 158 -17.92 27.48 -10.12
C ALA A 158 -17.83 28.75 -10.99
N SER A 159 -16.83 28.83 -11.87
CA SER A 159 -16.67 29.92 -12.82
C SER A 159 -17.80 29.94 -13.87
N ALA A 160 -18.14 28.78 -14.45
CA ALA A 160 -19.26 28.65 -15.37
C ALA A 160 -20.60 29.02 -14.69
N TYR A 161 -20.80 28.59 -13.45
CA TYR A 161 -21.96 28.99 -12.64
C TYR A 161 -22.01 30.51 -12.44
N ARG A 162 -20.90 31.15 -12.07
CA ARG A 162 -20.81 32.62 -11.88
C ARG A 162 -21.16 33.38 -13.17
N ILE A 163 -20.64 32.92 -14.31
CA ILE A 163 -20.98 33.49 -15.63
C ILE A 163 -22.46 33.30 -15.94
N GLY A 164 -23.01 32.13 -15.64
CA GLY A 164 -24.45 31.84 -15.78
C GLY A 164 -25.32 32.80 -14.96
N VAL A 165 -24.95 33.05 -13.70
CA VAL A 165 -25.65 34.00 -12.81
C VAL A 165 -25.57 35.42 -13.38
N TRP A 166 -24.38 35.84 -13.83
CA TRP A 166 -24.19 37.17 -14.45
C TRP A 166 -25.06 37.34 -15.70
N ARG A 167 -25.11 36.34 -16.59
CA ARG A 167 -25.95 36.37 -17.81
C ARG A 167 -27.44 36.43 -17.50
N LEU A 168 -27.89 35.68 -16.48
CA LEU A 168 -29.30 35.71 -16.05
C LEU A 168 -29.67 37.08 -15.47
N ARG A 169 -28.80 37.69 -14.66
CA ARG A 169 -29.00 39.04 -14.12
C ARG A 169 -29.02 40.12 -15.21
N ARG A 170 -28.12 40.01 -16.20
CA ARG A 170 -28.08 40.94 -17.33
C ARG A 170 -29.34 40.86 -18.20
N LYS A 171 -29.82 39.65 -18.50
CA LYS A 171 -31.07 39.45 -19.25
C LYS A 171 -32.30 39.96 -18.51
N ALA A 172 -32.33 39.85 -17.18
CA ALA A 172 -33.39 40.43 -16.37
C ALA A 172 -33.36 41.98 -16.42
N GLY A 173 -32.17 42.59 -16.33
CA GLY A 173 -32.01 44.05 -16.42
C GLY A 173 -32.19 44.67 -17.81
N GLU A 174 -32.08 43.87 -18.88
CA GLU A 174 -32.44 44.29 -20.25
C GLU A 174 -33.96 44.22 -20.50
N GLY A 175 -34.72 43.40 -19.73
CA GLY A 175 -36.18 43.34 -19.79
C GLY A 175 -36.85 44.57 -19.17
N ASP A 176 -36.37 45.04 -18.01
CA ASP A 176 -36.89 46.24 -17.34
C ASP A 176 -36.71 47.53 -18.17
N ARG A 177 -35.70 47.59 -19.06
CA ARG A 177 -35.48 48.77 -19.93
C ARG A 177 -36.41 48.84 -21.14
N VAL A 178 -37.11 47.76 -21.48
CA VAL A 178 -38.08 47.76 -22.59
C VAL A 178 -39.46 48.23 -22.10
N ASP A 179 -39.76 48.06 -20.81
CA ASP A 179 -41.04 48.47 -20.23
C ASP A 179 -41.10 49.96 -19.81
N GLU A 180 -39.96 50.65 -19.69
CA GLU A 180 -39.90 52.09 -19.35
C GLU A 180 -40.12 53.06 -20.55
N VAL A 181 -40.29 52.57 -21.78
CA VAL A 181 -40.47 53.42 -22.98
C VAL A 181 -41.95 53.59 -23.38
N GLY A 182 -42.89 52.98 -22.64
CA GLY A 182 -44.30 52.98 -23.00
C GLY A 182 -45.24 53.30 -21.86
N GLU A 183 -45.23 54.52 -21.35
CA GLU A 183 -46.45 55.21 -20.85
C GLU A 183 -46.13 56.64 -20.44
N GLY A 184 -46.51 57.58 -21.30
CA GLY A 184 -46.58 59.00 -20.99
C GLY A 184 -48.04 59.46 -20.86
N ALA A 185 -48.24 60.35 -19.89
CA ALA A 185 -49.22 61.44 -19.83
C ALA A 185 -50.48 61.30 -18.92
N GLU A 186 -50.68 62.40 -18.15
CA GLU A 186 -51.89 62.90 -17.44
C GLU A 186 -52.22 62.31 -16.05
N SER A 187 -52.55 63.06 -14.97
CA SER A 187 -52.65 64.51 -14.71
C SER A 187 -52.76 64.82 -13.19
N ARG A 188 -52.23 66.00 -12.78
CA ARG A 188 -52.68 67.03 -11.80
C ARG A 188 -53.02 66.72 -10.29
N LYS A 189 -52.18 67.36 -9.44
CA LYS A 189 -52.44 68.46 -8.45
C LYS A 189 -52.68 68.20 -6.93
N ALA A 190 -51.96 69.06 -6.17
CA ALA A 190 -52.18 69.70 -4.85
C ALA A 190 -51.85 68.88 -3.58
N GLU A 191 -50.73 69.20 -2.89
CA GLU A 191 -50.62 70.05 -1.66
C GLU A 191 -50.99 69.26 -0.39
N GLU A 192 -50.31 69.29 0.77
CA GLU A 192 -49.28 70.15 1.34
C GLU A 192 -48.74 69.46 2.62
N GLY A 193 -47.52 69.81 3.07
CA GLY A 193 -47.20 69.84 4.50
C GLY A 193 -46.20 68.82 5.06
N GLY A 194 -45.06 69.34 5.57
CA GLY A 194 -44.42 68.80 6.77
C GLY A 194 -42.99 68.27 6.63
N LYS A 195 -42.03 69.17 6.81
CA LYS A 195 -40.56 68.94 6.86
C LYS A 195 -40.08 68.23 8.13
N ALA A 196 -39.00 67.47 7.93
CA ALA A 196 -37.75 67.46 8.71
C ALA A 196 -37.67 66.75 10.09
N GLU A 197 -36.96 65.62 10.06
CA GLU A 197 -35.64 65.37 10.69
C GLU A 197 -35.45 65.20 12.21
N THR A 198 -34.67 64.15 12.51
CA THR A 198 -33.80 63.89 13.69
C THR A 198 -34.48 63.59 15.03
N GLY A 199 -33.99 62.71 15.90
CA GLY A 199 -32.75 61.93 15.92
C GLY A 199 -32.73 60.95 17.12
N ASP A 200 -31.81 60.00 16.99
CA ASP A 200 -31.05 59.21 17.97
C ASP A 200 -31.59 58.83 19.39
N LYS A 201 -31.41 57.53 19.66
CA LYS A 201 -30.90 56.84 20.88
C LYS A 201 -31.57 56.98 22.25
N ALA A 202 -32.15 55.85 22.66
CA ALA A 202 -31.81 54.99 23.81
C ALA A 202 -31.38 55.62 25.16
N VAL A 203 -32.05 55.23 26.25
CA VAL A 203 -31.48 54.69 27.52
C VAL A 203 -32.58 53.88 28.27
N GLU A 204 -32.17 52.78 28.92
CA GLU A 204 -32.88 51.86 29.84
C GLU A 204 -33.47 52.57 31.10
N VAL A 205 -34.38 52.01 31.91
CA VAL A 205 -34.09 51.11 33.06
C VAL A 205 -35.39 50.86 33.87
N ALA A 206 -35.48 49.63 34.44
CA ALA A 206 -36.13 49.16 35.69
C ALA A 206 -37.66 48.95 35.88
N GLU A 207 -37.95 47.70 36.29
CA GLU A 207 -38.72 47.17 37.46
C GLU A 207 -39.97 47.93 37.96
N ALA A 208 -41.08 47.31 38.38
CA ALA A 208 -41.29 46.11 39.20
C ALA A 208 -42.77 45.63 39.09
N GLY A 209 -43.10 44.44 39.63
CA GLY A 209 -44.51 44.06 39.84
C GLY A 209 -44.82 42.63 40.33
N GLU A 210 -44.98 42.51 41.65
CA GLU A 210 -45.99 41.71 42.38
C GLU A 210 -45.96 40.16 42.54
N SER A 211 -45.59 39.75 43.77
CA SER A 211 -46.42 39.09 44.80
C SER A 211 -47.37 37.90 44.44
N GLY A 212 -46.95 36.68 44.86
CA GLY A 212 -47.52 35.98 46.02
C GLY A 212 -48.68 34.97 45.86
N ARG A 213 -48.39 33.65 45.85
CA ARG A 213 -48.81 32.66 46.88
C ARG A 213 -48.30 31.24 46.59
N ARG A 214 -48.10 30.49 47.68
CA ARG A 214 -47.34 29.24 47.83
C ARG A 214 -48.31 28.10 48.18
N THR A 215 -48.12 26.90 47.62
CA THR A 215 -48.42 25.62 48.29
C THR A 215 -47.65 24.46 47.64
N GLU A 216 -46.76 23.90 48.46
CA GLU A 216 -46.30 22.51 48.62
C GLU A 216 -45.60 21.70 47.49
N ARG A 217 -44.50 21.06 47.94
CA ARG A 217 -43.50 20.28 47.20
C ARG A 217 -43.75 18.78 47.35
N ALA A 218 -43.48 18.01 46.28
CA ALA A 218 -42.85 16.68 46.32
C ALA A 218 -42.09 16.42 44.98
N PRO A 219 -41.04 15.58 44.94
CA PRO A 219 -39.82 15.89 44.18
C PRO A 219 -39.88 15.48 42.71
N GLY A 220 -39.60 16.44 41.83
CA GLY A 220 -39.25 16.17 40.43
C GLY A 220 -37.87 15.50 40.36
N THR A 221 -37.85 14.21 40.03
CA THR A 221 -36.64 13.53 39.60
C THR A 221 -36.16 14.14 38.28
N SER A 222 -34.89 14.52 38.27
CA SER A 222 -34.07 14.88 37.11
C SER A 222 -34.29 13.94 35.92
N ARG A 223 -35.08 14.37 34.92
CA ARG A 223 -35.27 13.57 33.69
C ARG A 223 -34.88 14.26 32.39
N ALA A 224 -34.11 15.35 32.46
CA ALA A 224 -33.71 16.11 31.26
C ALA A 224 -32.21 16.06 30.92
N ARG A 225 -31.42 15.12 31.49
CA ARG A 225 -29.96 15.08 31.24
C ARG A 225 -29.37 13.74 30.78
N LEU A 226 -30.20 12.75 30.45
CA LEU A 226 -29.70 11.42 30.06
C LEU A 226 -29.99 11.02 28.59
N ASP A 227 -30.81 11.78 27.86
CA ASP A 227 -31.11 11.49 26.44
C ASP A 227 -29.99 11.93 25.47
N SER A 228 -28.99 12.64 25.95
CA SER A 228 -27.86 13.13 25.14
C SER A 228 -26.65 12.20 25.15
N VAL A 229 -26.65 11.07 25.86
CA VAL A 229 -25.45 10.22 26.00
C VAL A 229 -25.54 8.93 25.18
N ALA A 230 -26.74 8.36 24.99
CA ALA A 230 -26.91 7.09 24.26
C ALA A 230 -26.83 7.23 22.72
N GLY A 231 -27.13 8.42 22.17
CA GLY A 231 -26.96 8.70 20.73
C GLY A 231 -25.50 8.79 20.28
N PHE A 232 -24.55 8.73 21.21
CA PHE A 232 -23.12 8.95 20.95
C PHE A 232 -22.30 7.66 20.81
N ALA A 233 -22.86 6.49 21.14
CA ALA A 233 -22.15 5.21 21.11
C ALA A 233 -21.86 4.66 19.69
N TRP A 234 -22.47 5.23 18.64
CA TRP A 234 -22.31 4.80 17.25
C TRP A 234 -21.20 5.53 16.47
N LEU A 235 -20.77 6.69 16.97
CA LEU A 235 -19.69 7.48 16.39
C LEU A 235 -18.29 6.83 16.55
N PRO A 236 -17.98 6.15 17.67
CA PRO A 236 -16.78 5.34 17.81
C PRO A 236 -16.74 4.13 16.85
N ALA A 237 -17.89 3.55 16.51
CA ALA A 237 -17.98 2.34 15.68
C ALA A 237 -17.61 2.60 14.21
N GLY A 238 -18.13 3.69 13.61
CA GLY A 238 -17.74 4.10 12.26
C GLY A 238 -16.28 4.56 12.17
N ALA A 239 -15.77 5.19 13.23
CA ALA A 239 -14.35 5.54 13.35
C ALA A 239 -13.46 4.30 13.50
N ALA A 240 -13.89 3.27 14.24
CA ALA A 240 -13.15 2.01 14.43
C ALA A 240 -13.08 1.17 13.15
N VAL A 241 -14.16 1.09 12.35
CA VAL A 241 -14.16 0.39 11.05
C VAL A 241 -13.25 1.10 10.03
N ALA A 242 -13.29 2.44 10.00
CA ALA A 242 -12.38 3.22 9.17
C ALA A 242 -10.92 3.17 9.62
N LEU A 243 -10.69 3.05 10.93
CA LEU A 243 -9.36 2.86 11.52
C LEU A 243 -8.76 1.52 11.11
N GLN A 244 -9.53 0.44 11.13
CA GLN A 244 -9.09 -0.89 10.71
C GLN A 244 -8.74 -0.94 9.21
N ALA A 245 -9.50 -0.23 8.37
CA ALA A 245 -9.23 -0.11 6.94
C ALA A 245 -7.91 0.63 6.65
N GLY A 246 -7.65 1.76 7.32
CA GLY A 246 -6.43 2.55 7.10
C GLY A 246 -5.16 1.94 7.71
N THR A 247 -5.25 1.32 8.89
CA THR A 247 -4.06 0.89 9.66
C THR A 247 -3.49 -0.47 9.23
N GLY A 248 -4.27 -1.33 8.55
CA GLY A 248 -3.80 -2.63 8.06
C GLY A 248 -3.14 -2.56 6.68
N ALA A 249 -3.80 -1.94 5.70
CA ALA A 249 -3.33 -1.89 4.31
C ALA A 249 -2.18 -0.89 4.08
N PHE A 250 -2.11 0.16 4.91
CA PHE A 250 -1.01 1.12 4.94
C PHE A 250 -0.20 1.00 6.24
N ALA A 251 0.13 -0.23 6.66
CA ALA A 251 0.87 -0.49 7.89
C ALA A 251 2.19 0.32 7.97
N TRP A 252 2.81 0.64 6.83
CA TRP A 252 3.99 1.51 6.75
C TRP A 252 3.72 2.98 7.09
N ALA A 253 2.50 3.48 6.83
CA ALA A 253 2.03 4.78 7.25
C ALA A 253 1.64 4.77 8.74
N ALA A 254 1.41 3.62 9.37
CA ALA A 254 1.31 3.55 10.82
C ALA A 254 2.70 3.74 11.45
N GLY A 255 3.07 4.97 11.76
CA GLY A 255 4.30 5.26 12.53
C GLY A 255 4.30 4.67 13.95
N PRO A 256 5.38 4.89 14.72
CA PRO A 256 5.94 3.88 15.61
C PRO A 256 5.35 3.85 17.04
N ILE A 257 4.12 4.34 17.28
CA ILE A 257 3.50 4.23 18.61
C ILE A 257 2.44 3.11 18.57
N PRO A 258 2.76 1.89 19.04
CA PRO A 258 1.77 0.84 19.19
C PRO A 258 0.72 1.30 20.21
N GLY A 259 -0.56 1.20 19.86
CA GLY A 259 -1.69 1.52 20.75
C GLY A 259 -2.00 3.02 20.95
N GLY A 260 -0.99 3.91 21.05
CA GLY A 260 -1.22 5.36 21.21
C GLY A 260 -1.80 6.05 19.97
N ARG A 261 -1.49 5.54 18.77
CA ARG A 261 -2.06 6.02 17.50
C ARG A 261 -3.50 5.63 17.30
N VAL A 262 -3.91 4.44 17.74
CA VAL A 262 -5.32 4.02 17.70
C VAL A 262 -6.18 5.01 18.48
N ALA A 263 -5.76 5.37 19.69
CA ALA A 263 -6.45 6.37 20.50
C ALA A 263 -6.45 7.78 19.85
N ALA A 264 -5.30 8.26 19.37
CA ALA A 264 -5.21 9.56 18.71
C ALA A 264 -6.06 9.63 17.44
N THR A 265 -6.05 8.58 16.62
CA THR A 265 -6.86 8.51 15.40
C THR A 265 -8.34 8.33 15.70
N LEU A 266 -8.71 7.59 16.76
CA LEU A 266 -10.10 7.53 17.24
C LEU A 266 -10.60 8.91 17.69
N VAL A 267 -9.81 9.62 18.50
CA VAL A 267 -10.14 10.97 18.97
C VAL A 267 -10.29 11.93 17.78
N THR A 268 -9.34 11.92 16.86
CA THR A 268 -9.35 12.76 15.67
C THR A 268 -10.53 12.45 14.74
N GLY A 269 -10.81 11.16 14.49
CA GLY A 269 -11.93 10.73 13.66
C GLY A 269 -13.27 11.15 14.27
N VAL A 270 -13.45 10.93 15.58
CA VAL A 270 -14.66 11.35 16.30
C VAL A 270 -14.81 12.88 16.28
N ALA A 271 -13.73 13.62 16.54
CA ALA A 271 -13.74 15.08 16.49
C ALA A 271 -14.09 15.61 15.08
N ALA A 272 -13.55 14.98 14.03
CA ALA A 272 -13.85 15.31 12.64
C ALA A 272 -15.34 15.12 12.31
N VAL A 273 -15.95 14.04 12.79
CA VAL A 273 -17.40 13.83 12.60
C VAL A 273 -18.22 14.90 13.30
N PHE A 274 -17.90 15.26 14.56
CA PHE A 274 -18.61 16.34 15.26
C PHE A 274 -18.46 17.69 14.57
N ALA A 275 -17.24 18.03 14.17
CA ALA A 275 -16.95 19.24 13.41
C ALA A 275 -17.72 19.25 12.08
N GLY A 276 -17.77 18.12 11.38
CA GLY A 276 -18.50 17.93 10.13
C GLY A 276 -20.01 18.12 10.28
N VAL A 277 -20.62 17.54 11.32
CA VAL A 277 -22.06 17.74 11.62
C VAL A 277 -22.35 19.21 11.97
N ALA A 278 -21.49 19.84 12.77
CA ALA A 278 -21.64 21.25 13.13
C ALA A 278 -21.50 22.18 11.91
N LEU A 279 -20.49 21.93 11.07
CA LEU A 279 -20.26 22.64 9.81
C LEU A 279 -21.47 22.48 8.88
N TRP A 280 -21.97 21.25 8.72
CA TRP A 280 -23.13 20.98 7.90
C TRP A 280 -24.35 21.77 8.38
N ARG A 281 -24.67 21.72 9.69
CA ARG A 281 -25.81 22.43 10.27
C ARG A 281 -25.72 23.95 10.13
N ARG A 282 -24.53 24.53 10.29
CA ARG A 282 -24.33 26.00 10.33
C ARG A 282 -24.08 26.62 8.96
N VAL A 283 -23.48 25.89 8.03
CA VAL A 283 -22.96 26.46 6.77
C VAL A 283 -23.61 25.83 5.54
N VAL A 284 -23.83 24.51 5.54
CA VAL A 284 -24.32 23.79 4.34
C VAL A 284 -25.84 23.71 4.31
N ALA A 285 -26.47 23.24 5.38
CA ALA A 285 -27.92 23.07 5.48
C ALA A 285 -28.73 24.36 5.26
N PRO A 286 -28.33 25.55 5.77
CA PRO A 286 -29.08 26.78 5.51
C PRO A 286 -29.11 27.19 4.03
N GLY A 287 -28.11 26.77 3.25
CA GLY A 287 -28.06 27.01 1.80
C GLY A 287 -28.96 26.08 0.98
N LEU A 288 -29.46 25.00 1.57
CA LEU A 288 -30.27 23.97 0.91
C LEU A 288 -31.77 24.23 1.08
N THR A 289 -32.21 25.44 0.72
CA THR A 289 -33.57 25.95 0.99
C THR A 289 -34.69 25.14 0.31
N ARG A 290 -34.36 24.37 -0.74
CA ARG A 290 -35.32 23.56 -1.52
C ARG A 290 -34.89 22.09 -1.69
N ALA A 291 -34.06 21.58 -0.79
CA ALA A 291 -33.54 20.22 -0.91
C ALA A 291 -34.60 19.15 -0.62
N ARG A 292 -34.64 18.12 -1.49
CA ARG A 292 -35.31 16.85 -1.19
C ARG A 292 -34.45 16.04 -0.21
N THR A 293 -35.06 15.11 0.52
CA THR A 293 -34.38 14.24 1.49
C THR A 293 -33.08 13.64 0.94
N GLY A 294 -33.07 13.12 -0.29
CA GLY A 294 -31.85 12.58 -0.91
C GLY A 294 -30.72 13.60 -1.06
N VAL A 295 -31.01 14.85 -1.44
CA VAL A 295 -30.00 15.92 -1.58
C VAL A 295 -29.48 16.36 -0.20
N THR A 296 -30.36 16.38 0.82
CA THR A 296 -29.99 16.67 2.20
C THR A 296 -29.02 15.61 2.74
N LEU A 297 -29.36 14.32 2.57
CA LEU A 297 -28.51 13.20 3.01
C LEU A 297 -27.18 13.16 2.26
N TRP A 298 -27.20 13.39 0.94
CA TRP A 298 -25.98 13.50 0.14
C TRP A 298 -25.07 14.62 0.65
N SER A 299 -25.63 15.82 0.87
CA SER A 299 -24.84 16.96 1.37
C SER A 299 -24.20 16.68 2.74
N LEU A 300 -24.90 15.95 3.61
CA LEU A 300 -24.37 15.53 4.90
C LEU A 300 -23.21 14.55 4.71
N ALA A 301 -23.37 13.52 3.87
CA ALA A 301 -22.32 12.57 3.55
C ALA A 301 -21.05 13.26 3.01
N THR A 302 -21.20 14.14 2.01
CA THR A 302 -20.06 14.89 1.44
C THR A 302 -19.38 15.81 2.44
N THR A 303 -20.14 16.38 3.40
CA THR A 303 -19.56 17.24 4.44
C THR A 303 -18.77 16.41 5.45
N LEU A 304 -19.25 15.22 5.80
CA LEU A 304 -18.54 14.28 6.66
C LEU A 304 -17.26 13.75 6.00
N THR A 305 -17.31 13.44 4.70
CA THR A 305 -16.10 13.09 3.91
C THR A 305 -15.06 14.21 3.94
N ALA A 306 -15.46 15.46 3.67
CA ALA A 306 -14.54 16.60 3.72
C ALA A 306 -13.99 16.87 5.13
N ALA A 307 -14.83 16.71 6.17
CA ALA A 307 -14.39 16.86 7.56
C ALA A 307 -13.39 15.75 7.96
N GLY A 308 -13.59 14.51 7.49
CA GLY A 308 -12.65 13.41 7.67
C GLY A 308 -11.27 13.72 7.09
N VAL A 309 -11.22 14.21 5.84
CA VAL A 309 -9.96 14.66 5.21
C VAL A 309 -9.23 15.70 6.08
N LEU A 310 -9.94 16.75 6.51
CA LEU A 310 -9.35 17.82 7.32
C LEU A 310 -8.92 17.34 8.71
N GLY A 311 -9.66 16.40 9.30
CA GLY A 311 -9.37 15.83 10.61
C GLY A 311 -8.04 15.09 10.63
N PHE A 312 -7.67 14.41 9.55
CA PHE A 312 -6.47 13.56 9.51
C PHE A 312 -5.18 14.33 9.18
N VAL A 313 -5.26 15.58 8.72
CA VAL A 313 -4.09 16.46 8.51
C VAL A 313 -3.29 16.70 9.81
N PRO A 314 -3.91 17.00 10.98
CA PRO A 314 -3.22 17.02 12.26
C PRO A 314 -2.44 15.75 12.61
N LEU A 315 -2.92 14.56 12.22
CA LEU A 315 -2.19 13.31 12.46
C LEU A 315 -0.94 13.22 11.60
N TRP A 316 -1.00 13.68 10.34
CA TRP A 316 0.18 13.83 9.50
C TRP A 316 1.21 14.80 10.09
N ILE A 317 0.76 15.96 10.60
CA ILE A 317 1.64 16.93 11.26
C ILE A 317 2.29 16.30 12.50
N LEU A 318 1.49 15.61 13.34
CA LEU A 318 2.00 14.91 14.52
C LEU A 318 3.02 13.84 14.15
N ASP A 319 2.77 13.08 13.07
CA ASP A 319 3.69 12.08 12.54
C ASP A 319 5.03 12.71 12.14
N GLY A 320 4.98 13.82 11.41
CA GLY A 320 6.17 14.59 11.03
C GLY A 320 6.90 15.23 12.21
N CYS A 321 6.18 15.68 13.25
CA CYS A 321 6.79 16.21 14.48
C CYS A 321 7.49 15.13 15.30
N LEU A 322 6.93 13.92 15.36
CA LEU A 322 7.46 12.82 16.18
C LEU A 322 8.59 12.06 15.47
N ASN A 323 8.49 11.91 14.15
CA ASN A 323 9.39 11.03 13.38
C ASN A 323 10.25 11.78 12.37
N GLY A 324 10.07 13.10 12.27
CA GLY A 324 10.57 13.87 11.14
C GLY A 324 9.74 13.65 9.88
N PHE A 325 9.78 14.62 8.99
CA PHE A 325 9.31 14.48 7.60
C PHE A 325 10.33 13.73 6.73
N GLY A 326 11.53 13.47 7.28
CA GLY A 326 12.54 12.54 6.76
C GLY A 326 13.24 12.97 5.47
N GLY A 327 13.25 14.26 5.12
CA GLY A 327 13.85 14.74 3.87
C GLY A 327 13.04 14.30 2.63
N ALA A 328 13.66 14.36 1.45
CA ALA A 328 13.07 13.89 0.17
C ALA A 328 11.63 14.40 -0.07
N LEU A 329 10.83 13.70 -0.89
CA LEU A 329 9.40 13.98 -1.11
C LEU A 329 8.46 13.06 -0.33
N PHE A 330 8.97 12.26 0.60
CA PHE A 330 8.19 11.38 1.49
C PHE A 330 7.04 12.10 2.23
N PRO A 331 7.15 13.39 2.63
CA PRO A 331 6.02 14.13 3.21
C PRO A 331 4.81 14.22 2.28
N VAL A 332 5.04 14.28 0.97
CA VAL A 332 4.01 14.33 -0.07
C VAL A 332 3.32 12.98 -0.21
N ALA A 333 4.08 11.88 -0.23
CA ALA A 333 3.52 10.54 -0.26
C ALA A 333 2.73 10.22 1.03
N SER A 334 3.30 10.53 2.19
CA SER A 334 2.66 10.28 3.48
C SER A 334 1.39 11.12 3.68
N VAL A 335 1.35 12.38 3.24
CA VAL A 335 0.12 13.19 3.36
C VAL A 335 -1.01 12.64 2.49
N LEU A 336 -0.70 12.11 1.29
CA LEU A 336 -1.71 11.50 0.42
C LEU A 336 -2.37 10.29 1.10
N VAL A 337 -1.59 9.46 1.77
CA VAL A 337 -2.12 8.32 2.54
C VAL A 337 -2.96 8.77 3.72
N ARG A 338 -2.55 9.83 4.43
CA ARG A 338 -3.34 10.40 5.53
C ARG A 338 -4.66 11.01 5.04
N VAL A 339 -4.65 11.62 3.87
CA VAL A 339 -5.88 12.09 3.21
C VAL A 339 -6.76 10.89 2.86
N ALA A 340 -6.21 9.79 2.34
CA ALA A 340 -6.94 8.57 2.02
C ALA A 340 -7.62 7.94 3.25
N GLU A 341 -6.92 7.87 4.38
CA GLU A 341 -7.49 7.46 5.68
C GLU A 341 -8.65 8.38 6.07
N GLY A 342 -8.46 9.69 5.97
CA GLY A 342 -9.49 10.69 6.27
C GLY A 342 -10.72 10.60 5.37
N VAL A 343 -10.54 10.35 4.07
CA VAL A 343 -11.64 10.08 3.13
C VAL A 343 -12.42 8.86 3.60
N THR A 344 -11.74 7.74 3.83
CA THR A 344 -12.37 6.47 4.25
C THR A 344 -13.17 6.65 5.53
N ALA A 345 -12.59 7.33 6.52
CA ALA A 345 -13.25 7.65 7.78
C ALA A 345 -14.50 8.51 7.60
N GLY A 346 -14.40 9.56 6.80
CA GLY A 346 -15.54 10.44 6.55
C GLY A 346 -16.68 9.74 5.77
N VAL A 347 -16.37 8.86 4.82
CA VAL A 347 -17.37 8.06 4.09
C VAL A 347 -18.05 7.05 5.03
N CYS A 348 -17.28 6.30 5.81
CA CYS A 348 -17.83 5.33 6.77
C CYS A 348 -18.72 6.02 7.82
N ALA A 349 -18.30 7.18 8.33
CA ALA A 349 -19.13 8.01 9.20
C ALA A 349 -20.43 8.45 8.52
N GLY A 350 -20.38 8.77 7.22
CA GLY A 350 -21.55 9.08 6.39
C GLY A 350 -22.54 7.93 6.34
N VAL A 351 -22.08 6.70 6.08
CA VAL A 351 -22.93 5.49 6.01
C VAL A 351 -23.68 5.24 7.33
N VAL A 352 -23.08 5.54 8.47
CA VAL A 352 -23.73 5.39 9.79
C VAL A 352 -24.64 6.58 10.12
N CYS A 353 -24.19 7.81 9.87
CA CYS A 353 -24.92 9.03 10.26
C CYS A 353 -26.15 9.30 9.38
N VAL A 354 -26.10 8.97 8.09
CA VAL A 354 -27.15 9.29 7.10
C VAL A 354 -28.46 8.56 7.38
N PRO A 355 -28.48 7.22 7.57
CA PRO A 355 -29.71 6.49 7.92
C PRO A 355 -30.31 6.97 9.24
N TRP A 356 -29.48 7.29 10.24
CA TRP A 356 -29.94 7.79 11.53
C TRP A 356 -30.63 9.16 11.42
N VAL A 357 -30.04 10.10 10.67
CA VAL A 357 -30.66 11.42 10.42
C VAL A 357 -31.94 11.27 9.61
N ALA A 358 -31.97 10.34 8.64
CA ALA A 358 -33.16 10.05 7.85
C ALA A 358 -34.30 9.48 8.71
N GLU A 359 -33.98 8.55 9.62
CA GLU A 359 -34.94 7.95 10.56
C GLU A 359 -35.48 9.00 11.55
N LEU A 360 -34.60 9.82 12.16
CA LEU A 360 -35.02 10.92 13.04
C LEU A 360 -35.93 11.91 12.32
N ALA A 361 -35.61 12.25 11.07
CA ALA A 361 -36.43 13.14 10.26
C ALA A 361 -37.78 12.52 9.86
N TRP A 362 -37.80 11.21 9.58
CA TRP A 362 -39.01 10.45 9.28
C TRP A 362 -39.93 10.37 10.50
N ARG A 363 -39.40 9.97 11.67
CA ARG A 363 -40.15 9.86 12.92
C ARG A 363 -40.70 11.20 13.40
N ARG A 364 -39.94 12.29 13.26
CA ARG A 364 -40.43 13.66 13.53
C ARG A 364 -41.61 14.07 12.65
N ARG A 365 -41.74 13.49 11.45
CA ARG A 365 -42.84 13.77 10.50
C ARG A 365 -44.03 12.83 10.66
N THR A 366 -43.85 11.65 11.25
CA THR A 366 -44.86 10.57 11.22
C THR A 366 -45.41 10.21 12.59
N GLU A 367 -44.70 10.46 13.69
CA GLU A 367 -45.14 10.09 15.05
C GLU A 367 -45.76 11.27 15.84
N PRO A 368 -46.98 11.11 16.40
CA PRO A 368 -47.56 12.04 17.36
C PRO A 368 -46.66 12.22 18.59
N SER A 369 -46.62 13.44 19.13
CA SER A 369 -45.70 13.83 20.23
C SER A 369 -45.78 12.97 21.50
N ALA A 370 -46.90 12.29 21.75
CA ALA A 370 -47.16 11.52 22.97
C ALA A 370 -46.59 10.09 22.98
N GLU A 371 -46.36 9.46 21.82
CA GLU A 371 -45.85 8.07 21.75
C GLU A 371 -44.33 7.96 21.69
N ARG A 372 -43.62 9.10 21.57
CA ARG A 372 -42.14 9.18 21.52
C ARG A 372 -41.44 8.57 22.74
N GLY A 373 -42.14 8.41 23.86
CA GLY A 373 -41.58 7.90 25.12
C GLY A 373 -41.63 6.38 25.31
N GLY A 374 -42.54 5.67 24.63
CA GLY A 374 -42.81 4.24 24.90
C GLY A 374 -41.86 3.28 24.17
N LEU A 375 -41.56 3.57 22.90
CA LEU A 375 -40.65 2.76 22.08
C LEU A 375 -39.16 3.14 22.24
N ALA A 376 -38.86 4.17 23.04
CA ALA A 376 -37.51 4.55 23.42
C ALA A 376 -36.78 3.45 24.22
N TRP A 377 -37.53 2.48 24.76
CA TRP A 377 -36.99 1.37 25.55
C TRP A 377 -36.44 0.22 24.71
N THR A 378 -37.04 -0.13 23.56
CA THR A 378 -36.52 -1.19 22.66
C THR A 378 -35.33 -0.70 21.82
N VAL A 379 -35.31 0.60 21.46
CA VAL A 379 -34.15 1.29 20.84
C VAL A 379 -32.99 1.47 21.83
N ARG A 380 -33.22 1.28 23.14
CA ARG A 380 -32.19 1.34 24.19
C ARG A 380 -31.26 0.12 24.21
N TRP A 381 -31.70 -1.01 23.63
CA TRP A 381 -31.00 -2.31 23.74
C TRP A 381 -30.53 -2.94 22.41
N ALA A 382 -30.99 -2.45 21.25
CA ALA A 382 -30.34 -2.76 19.96
C ALA A 382 -28.89 -2.19 19.81
N PRO A 383 -28.55 -1.01 20.38
CA PRO A 383 -27.21 -0.42 20.30
C PRO A 383 -26.10 -1.16 21.06
N PRO A 384 -26.30 -1.65 22.30
CA PRO A 384 -25.30 -2.45 22.99
C PRO A 384 -24.94 -3.73 22.27
N VAL A 385 -25.87 -4.37 21.55
CA VAL A 385 -25.62 -5.62 20.81
C VAL A 385 -24.84 -5.36 19.52
N ALA A 386 -25.15 -4.28 18.79
CA ALA A 386 -24.39 -3.89 17.60
C ALA A 386 -23.03 -3.26 17.95
N VAL A 387 -22.95 -2.50 19.04
CA VAL A 387 -21.67 -2.02 19.61
C VAL A 387 -20.87 -3.18 20.17
N ALA A 388 -21.47 -4.18 20.82
CA ALA A 388 -20.78 -5.40 21.24
C ALA A 388 -20.36 -6.27 20.05
N ALA A 389 -21.13 -6.31 18.95
CA ALA A 389 -20.73 -6.99 17.73
C ALA A 389 -19.58 -6.24 17.02
N VAL A 390 -19.62 -4.90 16.93
CA VAL A 390 -18.55 -4.08 16.33
C VAL A 390 -17.31 -3.99 17.22
N LEU A 391 -17.47 -3.98 18.55
CA LEU A 391 -16.36 -4.11 19.49
C LEU A 391 -15.83 -5.55 19.50
N ALA A 392 -16.64 -6.59 19.35
CA ALA A 392 -16.17 -7.97 19.15
C ALA A 392 -15.44 -8.14 17.80
N LEU A 393 -15.86 -7.40 16.77
CA LEU A 393 -15.17 -7.30 15.49
C LEU A 393 -13.83 -6.55 15.61
N ALA A 394 -13.75 -5.52 16.45
CA ALA A 394 -12.52 -4.77 16.73
C ALA A 394 -11.61 -5.47 17.75
N THR A 395 -12.15 -6.25 18.69
CA THR A 395 -11.36 -7.05 19.65
C THR A 395 -10.95 -8.40 19.08
N GLY A 396 -11.64 -8.93 18.06
CA GLY A 396 -11.15 -10.07 17.28
C GLY A 396 -9.89 -9.76 16.47
N THR A 397 -9.60 -8.47 16.21
CA THR A 397 -8.40 -7.98 15.51
C THR A 397 -7.39 -7.28 16.42
N LEU A 398 -7.82 -6.81 17.61
CA LEU A 398 -6.95 -6.32 18.70
C LEU A 398 -6.55 -7.42 19.69
N ALA A 399 -7.20 -8.58 19.65
CA ALA A 399 -6.63 -9.77 20.22
C ALA A 399 -5.26 -9.91 19.56
N PRO A 400 -4.14 -9.96 20.30
CA PRO A 400 -2.96 -10.59 19.75
C PRO A 400 -3.49 -11.90 19.15
N GLY A 401 -3.33 -12.08 17.83
CA GLY A 401 -3.81 -13.28 17.14
C GLY A 401 -3.49 -14.47 18.03
N PRO A 402 -4.49 -15.34 18.31
CA PRO A 402 -4.61 -16.12 19.54
C PRO A 402 -3.22 -16.50 19.96
N ALA A 403 -2.69 -15.84 21.03
CA ALA A 403 -1.28 -15.86 21.39
C ALA A 403 -0.77 -17.24 21.02
N VAL A 404 -0.04 -17.34 19.87
CA VAL A 404 0.26 -18.63 19.26
C VAL A 404 0.84 -19.40 20.41
N ALA A 405 0.05 -20.34 20.96
CA ALA A 405 0.36 -20.90 22.27
C ALA A 405 1.79 -21.31 22.14
N PRO A 406 2.73 -20.76 22.95
CA PRO A 406 4.15 -20.80 22.63
C PRO A 406 4.39 -22.22 22.22
N VAL A 407 4.59 -22.45 20.91
CA VAL A 407 4.87 -23.78 20.41
C VAL A 407 6.29 -23.90 20.86
N GLY A 408 6.43 -24.26 22.15
CA GLY A 408 7.64 -24.07 22.92
C GLY A 408 8.66 -24.80 22.11
N ALA A 409 9.58 -24.04 21.52
CA ALA A 409 10.36 -24.41 20.34
C ALA A 409 10.26 -25.91 20.17
N GLN A 410 9.29 -26.40 19.37
CA GLN A 410 9.29 -27.82 19.09
C GLN A 410 10.67 -28.00 18.50
N ALA A 411 11.54 -28.66 19.25
CA ALA A 411 12.85 -29.03 18.79
C ALA A 411 12.52 -29.89 17.58
N GLN A 412 12.45 -29.26 16.41
CA GLN A 412 12.39 -29.94 15.14
C GLN A 412 13.52 -30.93 15.24
N ALA A 413 13.15 -32.22 15.15
CA ALA A 413 14.06 -33.32 15.33
C ALA A 413 15.37 -32.96 14.63
N ALA A 414 16.48 -33.04 15.37
CA ALA A 414 17.79 -32.56 14.93
C ALA A 414 17.99 -32.88 13.44
N GLY A 415 17.77 -31.87 12.59
CA GLY A 415 18.02 -31.99 11.17
C GLY A 415 19.47 -32.44 11.01
N ARG A 416 19.73 -33.33 10.04
CA ARG A 416 21.12 -33.69 9.74
C ARG A 416 21.87 -32.40 9.47
N ASP A 417 22.97 -32.18 10.18
CA ASP A 417 23.91 -31.11 9.88
C ASP A 417 24.50 -31.36 8.49
N ARG A 418 24.45 -30.35 7.61
CA ARG A 418 25.08 -30.40 6.29
C ARG A 418 26.11 -29.27 6.20
N ASN A 419 27.39 -29.60 6.40
CA ASN A 419 28.49 -28.63 6.42
C ASN A 419 28.25 -27.42 7.36
N GLU A 420 27.81 -27.69 8.59
CA GLU A 420 27.51 -26.68 9.62
C GLU A 420 26.24 -25.84 9.33
N LEU A 421 25.50 -26.14 8.27
CA LEU A 421 24.19 -25.54 7.97
C LEU A 421 23.09 -26.28 8.73
N LEU A 422 22.30 -25.50 9.46
CA LEU A 422 21.20 -25.99 10.28
C LEU A 422 19.85 -25.53 9.71
N PRO A 423 18.77 -26.30 9.91
CA PRO A 423 17.42 -25.86 9.57
C PRO A 423 17.12 -24.47 10.16
N LEU A 424 16.59 -23.59 9.32
CA LEU A 424 16.21 -22.23 9.73
C LEU A 424 14.74 -22.16 10.11
N SER A 425 14.43 -21.27 11.06
CA SER A 425 13.07 -20.99 11.51
C SER A 425 12.94 -19.55 12.01
N VAL A 426 11.71 -19.07 12.17
CA VAL A 426 11.44 -17.78 12.82
C VAL A 426 11.44 -17.96 14.34
N LEU A 427 12.45 -17.38 15.01
CA LEU A 427 12.55 -17.35 16.46
C LEU A 427 11.69 -16.21 17.03
N ARG A 428 10.78 -16.57 17.94
CA ARG A 428 9.93 -15.63 18.70
C ARG A 428 10.26 -15.67 20.18
N ARG A 429 10.31 -14.50 20.81
CA ARG A 429 10.46 -14.33 22.26
C ARG A 429 9.55 -13.22 22.74
N ASP A 430 8.94 -13.41 23.90
CA ASP A 430 8.02 -12.43 24.47
C ASP A 430 8.67 -11.05 24.61
N GLY A 431 7.96 -10.02 24.14
CA GLY A 431 8.43 -8.63 24.17
C GLY A 431 9.57 -8.31 23.18
N GLN A 432 9.92 -9.21 22.26
CA GLN A 432 10.94 -8.98 21.23
C GLN A 432 10.39 -9.18 19.81
N ALA A 433 10.91 -8.40 18.86
CA ALA A 433 10.61 -8.61 17.45
C ALA A 433 11.18 -9.97 16.98
N PRO A 434 10.47 -10.74 16.15
CA PRO A 434 10.95 -12.01 15.61
C PRO A 434 12.21 -11.83 14.77
N VAL A 435 13.03 -12.88 14.70
CA VAL A 435 14.26 -12.94 13.88
C VAL A 435 14.36 -14.28 13.18
N ILE A 436 15.09 -14.31 12.07
CA ILE A 436 15.55 -15.58 11.49
C ILE A 436 16.54 -16.20 12.48
N GLY A 437 16.39 -17.48 12.75
CA GLY A 437 17.35 -18.25 13.52
C GLY A 437 17.41 -19.69 13.09
N ASP A 438 18.30 -20.44 13.71
CA ASP A 438 18.50 -21.85 13.40
C ASP A 438 17.91 -22.79 14.46
N SER A 439 17.94 -24.09 14.17
CA SER A 439 17.51 -25.16 15.08
C SER A 439 18.30 -25.22 16.40
N ALA A 440 19.45 -24.54 16.50
CA ALA A 440 20.21 -24.39 17.74
C ALA A 440 19.79 -23.14 18.56
N GLY A 441 18.81 -22.37 18.07
CA GLY A 441 18.30 -21.16 18.72
C GLY A 441 19.23 -19.95 18.61
N ARG A 442 20.14 -19.95 17.63
CA ARG A 442 20.97 -18.78 17.30
C ARG A 442 20.19 -17.88 16.34
N GLN A 443 20.28 -16.57 16.53
CA GLN A 443 19.88 -15.61 15.51
C GLN A 443 20.85 -15.71 14.33
N VAL A 444 20.34 -15.73 13.09
CA VAL A 444 21.12 -15.87 11.86
C VAL A 444 20.97 -14.59 11.02
N LEU A 445 22.08 -14.07 10.48
CA LEU A 445 22.09 -12.92 9.56
C LEU A 445 22.49 -13.39 8.17
N LEU A 446 21.50 -13.76 7.34
CA LEU A 446 21.73 -14.23 5.97
C LEU A 446 22.19 -13.07 5.06
N ARG A 447 23.48 -13.00 4.72
CA ARG A 447 24.08 -11.96 3.85
C ARG A 447 24.76 -12.59 2.64
N GLY A 448 24.31 -12.21 1.46
CA GLY A 448 24.86 -12.75 0.24
C GLY A 448 24.36 -12.10 -1.02
N VAL A 449 24.03 -12.91 -2.03
CA VAL A 449 23.88 -12.43 -3.41
C VAL A 449 22.78 -13.16 -4.18
N ASN A 450 22.18 -12.46 -5.14
CA ASN A 450 21.27 -13.05 -6.13
C ASN A 450 22.04 -13.83 -7.21
N VAL A 451 21.51 -14.98 -7.63
CA VAL A 451 22.11 -15.88 -8.62
C VAL A 451 21.08 -16.14 -9.72
N ASN A 452 21.25 -15.50 -10.88
CA ASN A 452 20.27 -15.52 -11.99
C ASN A 452 20.61 -16.51 -13.11
N GLN A 453 21.62 -17.36 -12.93
CA GLN A 453 22.15 -18.25 -13.97
C GLN A 453 21.19 -19.38 -14.39
N LEU A 454 20.11 -19.61 -13.64
CA LEU A 454 19.08 -20.61 -13.96
C LEU A 454 17.77 -20.02 -14.50
N ILE A 455 17.72 -18.71 -14.77
CA ILE A 455 16.54 -18.05 -15.32
C ILE A 455 16.35 -18.39 -16.81
N ASP A 456 15.09 -18.57 -17.21
CA ASP A 456 14.67 -18.77 -18.61
C ASP A 456 14.26 -17.44 -19.26
N TYR A 457 15.27 -16.62 -19.59
CA TYR A 457 15.08 -15.30 -20.21
C TYR A 457 14.58 -15.35 -21.67
N GLY A 458 13.83 -14.32 -22.04
CA GLY A 458 13.63 -13.86 -23.41
C GLY A 458 14.97 -13.46 -24.02
N GLN A 459 15.05 -13.52 -25.35
CA GLN A 459 16.29 -13.33 -26.10
C GLN A 459 16.21 -12.06 -26.94
N PRO A 460 16.68 -10.89 -26.44
CA PRO A 460 16.68 -9.65 -27.23
C PRO A 460 17.55 -9.78 -28.48
N ASP A 461 18.72 -10.41 -28.32
CA ASP A 461 19.67 -10.72 -29.38
C ASP A 461 19.98 -12.23 -29.36
N PRO A 462 19.47 -13.03 -30.31
CA PRO A 462 19.72 -14.46 -30.37
C PRO A 462 21.20 -14.86 -30.49
N ALA A 463 22.09 -13.92 -30.85
CA ALA A 463 23.52 -14.17 -30.93
C ALA A 463 24.25 -14.03 -29.58
N LYS A 464 23.59 -13.51 -28.54
CA LYS A 464 24.18 -13.28 -27.22
C LYS A 464 23.52 -14.18 -26.19
N ALA A 465 24.33 -14.86 -25.37
CA ALA A 465 23.80 -15.64 -24.26
C ALA A 465 23.17 -14.73 -23.19
N THR A 466 22.00 -15.10 -22.69
CA THR A 466 21.26 -14.38 -21.64
C THR A 466 21.74 -14.71 -20.23
N VAL A 467 22.41 -15.85 -20.04
CA VAL A 467 23.02 -16.25 -18.76
C VAL A 467 24.43 -16.75 -18.96
N TRP A 468 25.28 -16.57 -17.95
CA TRP A 468 26.54 -17.30 -17.83
C TRP A 468 26.29 -18.65 -17.18
N PRO A 469 27.16 -19.66 -17.40
CA PRO A 469 27.13 -20.88 -16.59
C PRO A 469 27.36 -20.58 -15.12
N LEU A 470 26.68 -21.35 -14.25
CA LEU A 470 26.95 -21.38 -12.81
C LEU A 470 27.87 -22.56 -12.50
N GLU A 471 28.99 -22.27 -11.87
CA GLU A 471 30.03 -23.27 -11.57
C GLU A 471 30.37 -23.27 -10.09
N ASP A 472 30.93 -24.37 -9.60
CA ASP A 472 31.46 -24.49 -8.23
C ASP A 472 32.46 -23.36 -7.88
N SER A 473 33.22 -22.91 -8.88
CA SER A 473 34.18 -21.81 -8.74
C SER A 473 33.53 -20.46 -8.39
N ASP A 474 32.24 -20.27 -8.74
CA ASP A 474 31.45 -19.11 -8.32
C ASP A 474 31.21 -19.15 -6.81
N TYR A 475 30.80 -20.30 -6.27
CA TYR A 475 30.56 -20.49 -4.83
C TYR A 475 31.84 -20.37 -4.00
N ALA A 476 32.95 -20.91 -4.49
CA ALA A 476 34.26 -20.70 -3.90
C ALA A 476 34.67 -19.22 -3.85
N ARG A 477 34.15 -18.38 -4.76
CA ARG A 477 34.37 -16.92 -4.74
C ARG A 477 33.39 -16.21 -3.81
N MET A 478 32.13 -16.64 -3.75
CA MET A 478 31.14 -16.15 -2.78
C MET A 478 31.61 -16.39 -1.34
N GLU A 479 32.16 -17.57 -1.05
CA GLU A 479 32.76 -17.91 0.26
C GLU A 479 33.89 -16.93 0.63
N ARG A 480 34.70 -16.50 -0.35
CA ARG A 480 35.79 -15.51 -0.11
C ARG A 480 35.29 -14.13 0.30
N TYR A 481 34.07 -13.78 -0.11
CA TYR A 481 33.40 -12.57 0.37
C TYR A 481 32.71 -12.79 1.73
N GLY A 482 32.72 -14.02 2.25
CA GLY A 482 32.06 -14.37 3.49
C GLY A 482 30.55 -14.52 3.36
N PHE A 483 30.01 -14.57 2.13
CA PHE A 483 28.57 -14.77 1.92
C PHE A 483 28.12 -16.10 2.53
N ASP A 484 26.91 -16.10 3.07
CA ASP A 484 26.30 -17.28 3.69
C ASP A 484 24.90 -17.60 3.17
N VAL A 485 24.45 -16.87 2.14
CA VAL A 485 23.21 -17.14 1.41
C VAL A 485 23.35 -16.84 -0.08
N GLN A 486 22.72 -17.64 -0.93
CA GLN A 486 22.35 -17.27 -2.30
C GLN A 486 20.82 -17.14 -2.39
N ARG A 487 20.33 -16.11 -3.09
CA ARG A 487 18.94 -16.09 -3.60
C ARG A 487 18.99 -16.65 -5.02
N LEU A 488 18.63 -17.91 -5.18
CA LEU A 488 18.72 -18.64 -6.44
C LEU A 488 17.43 -18.42 -7.24
N ALA A 489 17.53 -17.62 -8.28
CA ALA A 489 16.40 -17.24 -9.12
C ALA A 489 16.07 -18.36 -10.12
N LEU A 490 14.82 -18.81 -10.08
CA LEU A 490 14.25 -19.89 -10.88
C LEU A 490 13.08 -19.37 -11.72
N SER A 491 12.86 -19.92 -12.90
CA SER A 491 11.68 -19.55 -13.70
C SER A 491 10.61 -20.63 -13.65
N TRP A 492 9.35 -20.24 -13.41
CA TRP A 492 8.20 -21.15 -13.51
C TRP A 492 8.13 -21.80 -14.91
N SER A 493 8.46 -21.04 -15.96
CA SER A 493 8.56 -21.56 -17.33
C SER A 493 9.55 -22.69 -17.52
N ALA A 494 10.62 -22.73 -16.73
CA ALA A 494 11.61 -23.80 -16.74
C ALA A 494 11.21 -24.97 -15.81
N LEU A 495 10.58 -24.67 -14.66
CA LEU A 495 10.07 -25.71 -13.75
C LEU A 495 8.94 -26.52 -14.38
N GLU A 496 8.00 -25.86 -15.04
CA GLU A 496 6.75 -26.43 -15.56
C GLU A 496 6.47 -25.96 -17.01
N PRO A 497 7.30 -26.36 -17.99
CA PRO A 497 7.20 -25.87 -19.37
C PRO A 497 5.88 -26.23 -20.07
N LYS A 498 5.21 -27.30 -19.60
CA LYS A 498 3.85 -27.65 -19.99
C LYS A 498 3.04 -27.89 -18.72
N ARG A 499 1.78 -27.45 -18.70
CA ARG A 499 0.89 -27.61 -17.54
C ARG A 499 0.90 -29.05 -17.02
N GLY A 500 1.16 -29.21 -15.73
CA GLY A 500 1.27 -30.47 -15.00
C GLY A 500 2.53 -31.29 -15.27
N VAL A 501 3.44 -30.83 -16.13
CA VAL A 501 4.65 -31.56 -16.54
C VAL A 501 5.89 -30.80 -16.10
N PHE A 502 6.54 -31.33 -15.06
CA PHE A 502 7.77 -30.75 -14.51
C PHE A 502 9.01 -31.19 -15.30
N ASP A 503 9.94 -30.26 -15.48
CA ASP A 503 11.24 -30.56 -16.06
C ASP A 503 12.20 -31.09 -14.98
N GLU A 504 12.34 -32.41 -14.93
CA GLU A 504 13.24 -33.09 -13.99
C GLU A 504 14.72 -32.76 -14.24
N ALA A 505 15.11 -32.40 -15.48
CA ALA A 505 16.47 -32.00 -15.79
C ALA A 505 16.76 -30.59 -15.27
N TYR A 506 15.79 -29.67 -15.35
CA TYR A 506 15.88 -28.37 -14.70
C TYR A 506 15.99 -28.53 -13.18
N LEU A 507 15.12 -29.33 -12.58
CA LEU A 507 15.13 -29.60 -11.13
C LEU A 507 16.47 -30.21 -10.67
N ALA A 508 17.09 -31.07 -11.48
CA ALA A 508 18.43 -31.59 -11.20
C ALA A 508 19.49 -30.48 -11.17
N ARG A 509 19.43 -29.50 -12.08
CA ARG A 509 20.34 -28.33 -12.05
C ARG A 509 20.13 -27.47 -10.80
N VAL A 510 18.87 -27.29 -10.37
CA VAL A 510 18.56 -26.58 -9.13
C VAL A 510 19.18 -27.31 -7.93
N ARG A 511 19.06 -28.64 -7.85
CA ARG A 511 19.71 -29.43 -6.80
C ARG A 511 21.23 -29.27 -6.82
N THR A 512 21.86 -29.34 -7.99
CA THR A 512 23.31 -29.12 -8.12
C THR A 512 23.73 -27.75 -7.59
N ALA A 513 23.00 -26.68 -7.90
CA ALA A 513 23.28 -25.34 -7.39
C ALA A 513 23.11 -25.24 -5.86
N VAL A 514 22.07 -25.87 -5.30
CA VAL A 514 21.88 -25.96 -3.83
C VAL A 514 23.00 -26.75 -3.18
N ASP A 515 23.39 -27.88 -3.77
CA ASP A 515 24.42 -28.77 -3.25
C ASP A 515 25.80 -28.09 -3.24
N GLN A 516 26.16 -27.43 -4.34
CA GLN A 516 27.42 -26.68 -4.44
C GLN A 516 27.45 -25.49 -3.48
N ALA A 517 26.35 -24.74 -3.33
CA ALA A 517 26.28 -23.70 -2.31
C ALA A 517 26.47 -24.27 -0.90
N ALA A 518 25.81 -25.38 -0.58
CA ALA A 518 25.94 -26.06 0.71
C ALA A 518 27.36 -26.54 0.99
N ASP A 519 28.08 -27.00 -0.05
CA ASP A 519 29.48 -27.42 0.06
C ASP A 519 30.41 -26.26 0.49
N HIS A 520 30.01 -25.02 0.20
CA HIS A 520 30.66 -23.78 0.63
C HIS A 520 30.04 -23.13 1.87
N GLY A 521 29.12 -23.82 2.55
CA GLY A 521 28.44 -23.29 3.73
C GLY A 521 27.53 -22.09 3.41
N ILE A 522 26.89 -22.10 2.25
CA ILE A 522 25.98 -21.05 1.77
C ILE A 522 24.57 -21.63 1.73
N HIS A 523 23.63 -21.03 2.46
CA HIS A 523 22.21 -21.38 2.37
C HIS A 523 21.62 -20.96 1.02
N THR A 524 20.51 -21.58 0.61
CA THR A 524 19.78 -21.19 -0.60
C THR A 524 18.36 -20.74 -0.28
N VAL A 525 18.02 -19.52 -0.67
CA VAL A 525 16.63 -19.09 -0.83
C VAL A 525 16.22 -19.40 -2.27
N LEU A 526 15.22 -20.25 -2.46
CA LEU A 526 14.69 -20.58 -3.79
C LEU A 526 13.64 -19.54 -4.16
N ASP A 527 13.86 -18.82 -5.25
CA ASP A 527 13.02 -17.72 -5.70
C ASP A 527 12.33 -18.08 -7.02
N ILE A 528 10.99 -18.08 -7.06
CA ILE A 528 10.29 -18.09 -8.35
C ILE A 528 10.32 -16.67 -8.91
N HIS A 529 11.35 -16.47 -9.73
CA HIS A 529 11.71 -15.22 -10.34
C HIS A 529 10.89 -14.92 -11.59
N GLN A 530 10.63 -13.63 -11.80
CA GLN A 530 10.03 -13.09 -13.00
C GLN A 530 10.38 -11.60 -13.11
N ASP A 531 10.64 -11.13 -14.33
CA ASP A 531 10.47 -9.74 -14.75
C ASP A 531 9.36 -9.67 -15.82
N THR A 532 8.50 -8.65 -15.79
CA THR A 532 7.40 -8.46 -16.76
C THR A 532 6.47 -9.68 -16.95
N PHE A 533 6.27 -10.49 -15.91
CA PHE A 533 5.48 -11.73 -15.88
C PHE A 533 6.04 -12.90 -16.69
N SER A 534 6.43 -12.69 -17.96
CA SER A 534 6.86 -13.77 -18.85
C SER A 534 7.58 -13.26 -20.11
N LYS A 535 8.51 -14.05 -20.65
CA LYS A 535 9.05 -13.83 -22.01
C LYS A 535 8.02 -13.86 -23.14
N TYR A 536 6.82 -14.35 -22.89
CA TYR A 536 5.74 -14.47 -23.88
C TYR A 536 4.80 -13.25 -23.94
N VAL A 537 5.08 -12.19 -23.17
CA VAL A 537 4.30 -10.93 -23.24
C VAL A 537 4.80 -9.97 -24.34
N SER A 538 5.88 -10.30 -25.06
CA SER A 538 6.47 -9.44 -26.10
C SER A 538 5.44 -8.95 -27.13
N ALA A 539 5.59 -7.68 -27.52
CA ALA A 539 4.78 -7.07 -28.55
C ALA A 539 4.99 -7.74 -29.91
N ALA A 540 3.90 -7.87 -30.68
CA ALA A 540 4.00 -8.34 -32.05
C ALA A 540 4.78 -7.33 -32.92
N PRO A 541 5.56 -7.79 -33.92
CA PRO A 541 6.25 -6.90 -34.86
C PRO A 541 5.29 -5.87 -35.49
N GLY A 542 5.70 -4.61 -35.52
CA GLY A 542 4.90 -3.50 -36.05
C GLY A 542 3.84 -2.95 -35.10
N THR A 543 3.79 -3.40 -33.83
CA THR A 543 2.92 -2.82 -32.79
C THR A 543 3.13 -1.31 -32.68
N ARG A 544 2.05 -0.54 -32.80
CA ARG A 544 2.07 0.93 -32.67
C ARG A 544 1.63 1.34 -31.28
N CYS A 545 2.56 1.92 -30.51
CA CYS A 545 2.28 2.47 -29.19
C CYS A 545 1.94 3.96 -29.26
N ARG A 546 1.32 4.47 -28.19
CA ARG A 546 1.00 5.90 -28.03
C ARG A 546 2.28 6.70 -27.74
N ALA A 547 2.17 8.03 -27.66
CA ALA A 547 3.30 8.88 -27.30
C ALA A 547 3.90 8.46 -25.94
N ASN A 548 5.23 8.45 -25.85
CA ASN A 548 6.01 8.06 -24.67
C ASN A 548 5.82 6.59 -24.22
N ALA A 549 5.31 5.72 -25.09
CA ALA A 549 5.26 4.28 -24.88
C ALA A 549 6.01 3.54 -26.00
N SER A 550 6.62 2.41 -25.66
CA SER A 550 7.38 1.56 -26.59
C SER A 550 6.78 0.15 -26.65
N PRO A 551 6.93 -0.57 -27.78
CA PRO A 551 6.56 -1.98 -27.84
C PRO A 551 7.24 -2.77 -26.71
N GLU A 552 6.46 -3.57 -26.00
CA GLU A 552 6.93 -4.34 -24.85
C GLU A 552 7.84 -5.49 -25.27
N PHE A 553 8.86 -5.79 -24.47
CA PHE A 553 9.70 -6.98 -24.61
C PHE A 553 9.56 -7.84 -23.36
N GLY A 554 9.13 -9.09 -23.52
CA GLY A 554 8.98 -10.02 -22.41
C GLY A 554 10.32 -10.53 -21.91
N ASN A 555 10.50 -10.52 -20.59
CA ASN A 555 11.75 -10.88 -19.93
C ASN A 555 11.74 -12.36 -19.49
N ASP A 556 11.13 -12.73 -18.38
CA ASP A 556 11.20 -14.10 -17.85
C ASP A 556 10.05 -14.40 -16.88
N GLY A 557 10.03 -15.60 -16.28
CA GLY A 557 9.00 -16.01 -15.33
C GLY A 557 8.06 -17.07 -15.87
N ALA A 558 6.79 -16.74 -16.08
CA ALA A 558 5.70 -17.70 -16.33
C ALA A 558 5.80 -18.41 -17.70
N PRO A 559 5.39 -19.68 -17.80
CA PRO A 559 5.30 -20.40 -19.07
C PRO A 559 4.20 -19.86 -19.97
N LYS A 560 4.34 -20.07 -21.28
CA LYS A 560 3.39 -19.61 -22.30
C LYS A 560 1.94 -20.01 -22.01
N TRP A 561 1.72 -21.22 -21.50
CA TRP A 561 0.37 -21.73 -21.22
C TRP A 561 -0.30 -21.01 -20.02
N ALA A 562 0.47 -20.32 -19.18
CA ALA A 562 -0.01 -19.51 -18.07
C ALA A 562 -0.02 -18.00 -18.38
N THR A 563 0.50 -17.58 -19.55
CA THR A 563 0.55 -16.18 -19.98
C THR A 563 -0.76 -15.77 -20.67
N LEU A 564 -1.74 -15.36 -19.87
CA LEU A 564 -3.06 -14.95 -20.35
C LEU A 564 -3.16 -13.41 -20.36
N THR A 565 -3.02 -12.79 -21.53
CA THR A 565 -3.05 -11.32 -21.68
C THR A 565 -4.39 -10.77 -22.18
N ASP A 566 -5.37 -11.63 -22.49
CA ASP A 566 -6.70 -11.28 -22.99
C ASP A 566 -6.74 -10.23 -24.12
N GLY A 567 -5.68 -10.18 -24.95
CA GLY A 567 -5.56 -9.22 -26.05
C GLY A 567 -5.21 -7.80 -25.62
N ALA A 568 -4.88 -7.58 -24.34
CA ALA A 568 -4.36 -6.30 -23.86
C ALA A 568 -3.09 -5.91 -24.61
N LYS A 569 -2.91 -4.60 -24.79
CA LYS A 569 -1.88 -4.06 -25.67
C LYS A 569 -0.48 -4.19 -25.05
N ALA A 570 0.45 -4.73 -25.83
CA ALA A 570 1.86 -4.89 -25.45
C ALA A 570 2.68 -3.62 -25.66
N CYS A 571 2.42 -2.60 -24.83
CA CYS A 571 3.13 -1.33 -24.86
C CYS A 571 3.54 -0.91 -23.44
N GLY A 572 4.84 -0.86 -23.16
CA GLY A 572 5.40 -0.37 -21.91
C GLY A 572 5.38 1.16 -21.80
N PHE A 573 5.26 1.68 -20.57
CA PHE A 573 5.16 3.12 -20.29
C PHE A 573 5.77 3.48 -18.93
N LEU A 574 6.68 4.47 -18.88
CA LEU A 574 7.39 4.94 -17.65
C LEU A 574 8.00 3.83 -16.75
N GLY A 575 8.06 2.59 -17.24
CA GLY A 575 8.48 1.35 -16.57
C GLY A 575 7.89 0.16 -17.31
N ARG A 576 8.72 -0.82 -17.70
CA ARG A 576 8.29 -1.99 -18.49
C ARG A 576 7.25 -2.84 -17.77
N ASP A 577 7.36 -2.92 -16.44
CA ASP A 577 6.53 -3.78 -15.60
C ASP A 577 5.08 -3.32 -15.48
N LEU A 578 4.75 -2.11 -15.93
CA LEU A 578 3.40 -1.55 -15.92
C LEU A 578 2.69 -1.62 -17.28
N ALA A 579 3.24 -2.37 -18.25
CA ALA A 579 2.61 -2.57 -19.54
C ALA A 579 1.22 -3.25 -19.42
N PRO A 580 0.18 -2.84 -20.18
CA PRO A 580 -1.19 -3.34 -20.00
C PRO A 580 -1.34 -4.86 -20.13
N ASN A 581 -0.65 -5.48 -21.08
CA ASN A 581 -0.59 -6.93 -21.24
C ASN A 581 0.08 -7.66 -20.07
N VAL A 582 1.09 -7.06 -19.45
CA VAL A 582 1.75 -7.58 -18.25
C VAL A 582 0.80 -7.50 -17.06
N GLN A 583 0.15 -6.35 -16.86
CA GLN A 583 -0.84 -6.17 -15.80
C GLN A 583 -2.01 -7.15 -15.93
N GLN A 584 -2.52 -7.35 -17.15
CA GLN A 584 -3.58 -8.32 -17.41
C GLN A 584 -3.15 -9.76 -17.11
N ALA A 585 -1.90 -10.13 -17.39
CA ALA A 585 -1.37 -11.45 -17.07
C ALA A 585 -1.30 -11.69 -15.55
N PHE A 586 -0.82 -10.71 -14.78
CA PHE A 586 -0.88 -10.76 -13.31
C PHE A 586 -2.31 -10.84 -12.80
N THR A 587 -3.22 -10.00 -13.31
CA THR A 587 -4.64 -10.05 -12.98
C THR A 587 -5.20 -11.47 -13.18
N ASN A 588 -4.86 -12.13 -14.28
CA ASN A 588 -5.32 -13.49 -14.56
C ASN A 588 -4.69 -14.54 -13.64
N LEU A 589 -3.43 -14.36 -13.22
CA LEU A 589 -2.80 -15.23 -12.22
C LEU A 589 -3.54 -15.14 -10.88
N TYR A 590 -3.79 -13.92 -10.41
CA TYR A 590 -4.45 -13.66 -9.14
C TYR A 590 -5.91 -14.11 -9.09
N ASN A 591 -6.60 -14.05 -10.22
CA ASN A 591 -7.99 -14.52 -10.36
C ASN A 591 -8.11 -16.03 -10.58
N ASP A 592 -6.98 -16.75 -10.66
CA ASP A 592 -6.95 -18.17 -10.99
C ASP A 592 -7.66 -18.47 -12.33
N THR A 593 -7.57 -17.55 -13.30
CA THR A 593 -8.16 -17.74 -14.63
C THR A 593 -7.60 -19.01 -15.26
N ASP A 594 -8.47 -19.88 -15.76
CA ASP A 594 -8.11 -21.22 -16.26
C ASP A 594 -7.31 -22.08 -15.26
N GLY A 595 -7.39 -21.81 -13.96
CA GLY A 595 -6.71 -22.58 -12.90
C GLY A 595 -5.21 -22.34 -12.79
N ILE A 596 -4.67 -21.24 -13.34
CA ILE A 596 -3.22 -20.97 -13.37
C ILE A 596 -2.63 -20.61 -12.00
N GLY A 597 -3.39 -19.97 -11.10
CA GLY A 597 -2.96 -19.68 -9.73
C GLY A 597 -2.89 -20.95 -8.88
N ALA A 598 -3.85 -21.86 -9.05
CA ALA A 598 -3.85 -23.17 -8.44
C ALA A 598 -2.70 -24.05 -8.94
N GLU A 599 -2.33 -23.96 -10.23
CA GLU A 599 -1.16 -24.65 -10.77
C GLU A 599 0.15 -24.04 -10.27
N PHE A 600 0.23 -22.71 -10.17
CA PHE A 600 1.38 -22.03 -9.55
C PHE A 600 1.63 -22.56 -8.11
N ALA A 601 0.57 -22.67 -7.31
CA ALA A 601 0.66 -23.28 -5.98
C ALA A 601 1.08 -24.77 -6.01
N ARG A 602 0.63 -25.55 -7.01
CA ARG A 602 1.09 -26.94 -7.20
C ARG A 602 2.57 -27.02 -7.56
N THR A 603 3.07 -26.10 -8.38
CA THR A 603 4.50 -25.94 -8.67
C THR A 603 5.32 -25.72 -7.42
N TRP A 604 4.89 -24.82 -6.54
CA TRP A 604 5.51 -24.65 -5.24
C TRP A 604 5.50 -25.93 -4.39
N GLY A 605 4.38 -26.65 -4.34
CA GLY A 605 4.30 -27.93 -3.64
C GLY A 605 5.26 -28.99 -4.20
N ARG A 606 5.46 -29.05 -5.52
CA ARG A 606 6.42 -29.97 -6.15
C ARG A 606 7.87 -29.61 -5.83
N LEU A 607 8.20 -28.32 -5.86
CA LEU A 607 9.52 -27.82 -5.51
C LEU A 607 9.81 -28.06 -4.02
N ALA A 608 8.90 -27.69 -3.12
CA ALA A 608 9.04 -27.91 -1.68
C ALA A 608 9.17 -29.39 -1.30
N LYS A 609 8.41 -30.29 -1.96
CA LYS A 609 8.57 -31.74 -1.76
C LYS A 609 10.01 -32.21 -2.05
N THR A 610 10.69 -31.56 -2.99
CA THR A 610 12.05 -31.94 -3.42
C THR A 610 13.10 -31.61 -2.37
N PHE A 611 12.91 -30.52 -1.64
CA PHE A 611 13.88 -29.99 -0.67
C PHE A 611 13.39 -30.09 0.78
N ALA A 612 12.29 -30.80 1.03
CA ALA A 612 11.61 -30.81 2.32
C ALA A 612 12.49 -31.22 3.52
N ASP A 613 13.54 -32.02 3.29
CA ASP A 613 14.48 -32.49 4.31
C ASP A 613 15.89 -31.87 4.16
N ASP A 614 16.07 -30.86 3.32
CA ASP A 614 17.38 -30.25 3.04
C ASP A 614 17.65 -28.99 3.88
N PRO A 615 18.49 -29.04 4.93
CA PRO A 615 18.82 -27.89 5.77
C PRO A 615 19.59 -26.78 5.03
N ALA A 616 20.16 -27.05 3.85
CA ALA A 616 20.82 -26.01 3.06
C ALA A 616 19.81 -25.03 2.43
N VAL A 617 18.56 -25.45 2.22
CA VAL A 617 17.51 -24.53 1.80
C VAL A 617 17.09 -23.70 3.01
N ALA A 618 17.26 -22.37 2.91
CA ALA A 618 16.78 -21.44 3.93
C ALA A 618 15.25 -21.32 3.87
N GLY A 619 14.70 -21.28 2.65
CA GLY A 619 13.27 -21.14 2.42
C GLY A 619 12.91 -20.80 0.98
N TYR A 620 11.65 -20.39 0.82
CA TYR A 620 11.00 -20.18 -0.46
C TYR A 620 10.57 -18.72 -0.60
N ASP A 621 11.09 -18.01 -1.59
CA ASP A 621 10.63 -16.68 -1.98
C ASP A 621 9.55 -16.79 -3.04
N LEU A 622 8.31 -16.52 -2.63
CA LEU A 622 7.12 -17.06 -3.30
C LEU A 622 6.95 -16.55 -4.73
N LEU A 623 7.22 -15.26 -4.97
CA LEU A 623 7.10 -14.63 -6.28
C LEU A 623 7.88 -13.32 -6.24
N ASN A 624 8.94 -13.24 -7.05
CA ASN A 624 9.70 -12.02 -7.25
C ASN A 624 8.83 -10.86 -7.73
N GLU A 625 8.97 -9.68 -7.12
CA GLU A 625 8.37 -8.39 -7.51
C GLU A 625 6.99 -8.52 -8.20
N PRO A 626 5.97 -9.06 -7.52
CA PRO A 626 4.67 -9.31 -8.14
C PRO A 626 4.13 -8.04 -8.79
N GLY A 627 3.74 -8.13 -10.06
CA GLY A 627 3.13 -7.00 -10.76
C GLY A 627 1.80 -6.62 -10.12
N PRO A 628 1.45 -5.33 -10.12
CA PRO A 628 0.33 -4.86 -9.32
C PRO A 628 -1.02 -5.22 -9.95
N GLY A 629 -1.09 -5.66 -11.20
CA GLY A 629 -2.33 -5.97 -11.91
C GLY A 629 -3.17 -4.74 -12.27
N ASP A 630 -4.33 -4.96 -12.87
CA ASP A 630 -5.21 -3.89 -13.38
C ASP A 630 -5.99 -3.15 -12.27
N ALA A 631 -5.91 -3.64 -11.04
CA ALA A 631 -6.53 -3.02 -9.88
C ALA A 631 -5.61 -3.10 -8.65
N PRO A 632 -4.46 -2.39 -8.66
CA PRO A 632 -3.38 -2.55 -7.67
C PRO A 632 -3.83 -2.69 -6.21
N GLY A 633 -4.83 -1.92 -5.75
CA GLY A 633 -5.32 -2.07 -4.38
C GLY A 633 -6.04 -3.40 -4.10
N VAL A 634 -6.73 -3.99 -5.08
CA VAL A 634 -7.34 -5.34 -4.97
C VAL A 634 -6.31 -6.43 -5.21
N THR A 635 -5.51 -6.31 -6.28
CA THR A 635 -4.56 -7.33 -6.73
C THR A 635 -3.32 -7.37 -5.85
N SER A 636 -2.59 -6.27 -5.65
CA SER A 636 -1.38 -6.21 -4.81
C SER A 636 -1.63 -6.44 -3.33
N SER A 637 -2.84 -6.12 -2.83
CA SER A 637 -3.19 -6.40 -1.44
C SER A 637 -3.90 -7.75 -1.30
N ILE A 638 -5.14 -7.87 -1.77
CA ILE A 638 -6.03 -8.95 -1.36
C ILE A 638 -5.70 -10.25 -2.10
N LEU A 639 -5.63 -10.20 -3.43
CA LEU A 639 -5.49 -11.42 -4.23
C LEU A 639 -4.06 -11.96 -4.23
N LEU A 640 -3.05 -11.10 -4.11
CA LEU A 640 -1.67 -11.53 -3.86
C LEU A 640 -1.56 -12.34 -2.56
N GLY A 641 -2.16 -11.84 -1.46
CA GLY A 641 -2.22 -12.60 -0.21
C GLY A 641 -2.94 -13.95 -0.34
N ARG A 642 -4.00 -14.03 -1.16
CA ARG A 642 -4.69 -15.29 -1.46
C ARG A 642 -3.77 -16.26 -2.22
N LEU A 643 -3.06 -15.79 -3.25
CA LEU A 643 -2.11 -16.60 -4.01
C LEU A 643 -1.00 -17.14 -3.10
N TYR A 644 -0.44 -16.28 -2.23
CA TYR A 644 0.56 -16.69 -1.25
C TYR A 644 0.02 -17.73 -0.26
N GLN A 645 -1.18 -17.55 0.27
CA GLN A 645 -1.80 -18.55 1.15
C GLN A 645 -1.98 -19.90 0.42
N GLN A 646 -2.38 -19.90 -0.85
CA GLN A 646 -2.49 -21.13 -1.65
C GLN A 646 -1.12 -21.82 -1.84
N ALA A 647 -0.08 -21.05 -2.19
CA ALA A 647 1.28 -21.55 -2.31
C ALA A 647 1.79 -22.14 -1.00
N ILE A 648 1.68 -21.39 0.11
CA ILE A 648 2.05 -21.83 1.47
C ILE A 648 1.34 -23.13 1.83
N THR A 649 0.02 -23.22 1.61
CA THR A 649 -0.76 -24.43 1.91
C THR A 649 -0.21 -25.65 1.15
N SER A 650 0.12 -25.47 -0.13
CA SER A 650 0.70 -26.51 -0.97
C SER A 650 2.11 -26.92 -0.53
N ILE A 651 2.96 -25.94 -0.18
CA ILE A 651 4.31 -26.13 0.37
C ILE A 651 4.23 -26.96 1.66
N ARG A 652 3.44 -26.53 2.65
CA ARG A 652 3.33 -27.22 3.93
C ARG A 652 2.80 -28.64 3.77
N ALA A 653 1.77 -28.82 2.94
CA ALA A 653 1.24 -30.15 2.64
C ALA A 653 2.25 -31.06 1.93
N ALA A 654 3.19 -30.50 1.17
CA ALA A 654 4.25 -31.24 0.51
C ALA A 654 5.38 -31.61 1.47
N GLU A 655 5.86 -30.67 2.28
CA GLU A 655 6.91 -30.89 3.28
C GLU A 655 6.51 -31.96 4.29
N SER A 656 5.29 -31.89 4.83
CA SER A 656 4.79 -32.86 5.82
C SER A 656 4.64 -34.30 5.27
N LYS A 657 4.71 -34.50 3.96
CA LYS A 657 4.66 -35.83 3.32
C LYS A 657 6.03 -36.48 3.18
N VAL A 658 7.12 -35.74 3.41
CA VAL A 658 8.49 -36.26 3.29
C VAL A 658 8.98 -36.68 4.67
N ALA A 659 9.47 -37.93 4.78
CA ALA A 659 10.03 -38.42 6.03
C ALA A 659 11.33 -37.67 6.36
N GLY A 660 11.43 -37.11 7.57
CA GLY A 660 12.53 -36.22 7.94
C GLY A 660 12.37 -34.78 7.43
N GLY A 661 11.28 -34.49 6.71
CA GLY A 661 10.98 -33.14 6.25
C GLY A 661 10.61 -32.20 7.40
N PHE A 662 10.91 -30.92 7.21
CA PHE A 662 10.58 -29.85 8.15
C PHE A 662 10.03 -28.63 7.40
N HIS A 663 9.45 -27.70 8.15
CA HIS A 663 8.88 -26.48 7.58
C HIS A 663 9.95 -25.41 7.42
N HIS A 664 10.25 -25.06 6.18
CA HIS A 664 11.19 -24.00 5.83
C HIS A 664 10.59 -22.61 5.98
N LEU A 665 11.44 -21.58 5.97
CA LEU A 665 11.02 -20.18 5.88
C LEU A 665 10.21 -19.94 4.60
N VAL A 666 9.25 -19.03 4.68
CA VAL A 666 8.54 -18.51 3.51
C VAL A 666 8.75 -17.01 3.45
N PHE A 667 9.48 -16.58 2.42
CA PHE A 667 9.70 -15.18 2.09
C PHE A 667 8.52 -14.72 1.22
N PHE A 668 7.92 -13.60 1.59
CA PHE A 668 6.82 -13.00 0.83
C PHE A 668 7.11 -11.53 0.53
N GLU A 669 6.88 -11.15 -0.72
CA GLU A 669 7.18 -9.82 -1.23
C GLU A 669 5.91 -8.95 -1.32
N PRO A 670 6.03 -7.62 -1.13
CA PRO A 670 5.03 -6.66 -1.61
C PRO A 670 5.07 -6.57 -3.14
N SER A 671 4.15 -5.84 -3.78
CA SER A 671 4.22 -5.69 -5.24
C SER A 671 5.44 -4.86 -5.68
N ILE A 672 5.80 -4.94 -6.96
CA ILE A 672 6.91 -4.19 -7.60
C ILE A 672 6.84 -2.66 -7.40
N LEU A 673 5.67 -2.11 -7.03
CA LEU A 673 5.57 -0.70 -6.66
C LEU A 673 6.48 -0.36 -5.46
N TRP A 674 6.78 -1.32 -4.59
CA TRP A 674 7.75 -1.12 -3.51
C TRP A 674 9.16 -0.84 -4.07
N SER A 675 9.61 -1.63 -5.05
CA SER A 675 10.88 -1.43 -5.76
C SER A 675 10.92 -0.12 -6.55
N GLY A 676 9.77 0.28 -7.11
CA GLY A 676 9.63 1.50 -7.89
C GLY A 676 9.48 2.79 -7.08
N LEU A 677 8.91 2.75 -5.86
CA LEU A 677 8.55 3.95 -5.06
C LEU A 677 9.19 3.98 -3.66
N GLY A 678 9.72 2.85 -3.18
CA GLY A 678 10.20 2.65 -1.82
C GLY A 678 9.10 2.30 -0.79
N PHE A 679 7.85 2.13 -1.24
CA PHE A 679 6.70 1.73 -0.42
C PHE A 679 5.56 1.21 -1.31
N ASP A 680 4.68 0.39 -0.73
CA ASP A 680 3.44 -0.06 -1.38
C ASP A 680 2.39 -0.49 -0.35
N THR A 681 1.14 -0.69 -0.78
CA THR A 681 0.21 -1.60 -0.10
C THR A 681 0.75 -3.03 -0.09
N THR A 682 0.39 -3.80 0.92
CA THR A 682 0.91 -5.16 1.10
C THR A 682 -0.23 -6.16 1.33
N PRO A 683 0.00 -7.48 1.15
CA PRO A 683 -0.96 -8.50 1.52
C PRO A 683 -1.53 -8.27 2.92
N PRO A 684 -2.83 -8.35 3.19
CA PRO A 684 -3.35 -8.00 4.51
C PRO A 684 -2.64 -8.77 5.65
N VAL A 685 -2.37 -8.09 6.78
CA VAL A 685 -1.85 -8.79 7.96
C VAL A 685 -2.81 -9.93 8.33
N GLY A 686 -2.24 -11.12 8.52
CA GLY A 686 -3.02 -12.34 8.72
C GLY A 686 -3.59 -12.96 7.44
N PHE A 687 -3.05 -12.63 6.25
CA PHE A 687 -3.37 -13.35 5.01
C PHE A 687 -3.04 -14.85 5.12
N ALA A 688 -2.06 -15.19 5.97
CA ALA A 688 -1.68 -16.55 6.29
C ALA A 688 -1.39 -16.74 7.78
N ASP A 689 -1.82 -17.89 8.31
CA ASP A 689 -1.49 -18.37 9.67
C ASP A 689 -0.27 -19.30 9.61
N ASP A 690 0.85 -18.77 9.12
CA ASP A 690 2.11 -19.51 9.00
C ASP A 690 3.18 -18.88 9.92
N PRO A 691 3.78 -19.64 10.84
CA PRO A 691 4.75 -19.10 11.76
C PRO A 691 6.12 -18.85 11.12
N GLN A 692 6.39 -19.33 9.91
CA GLN A 692 7.70 -19.21 9.25
C GLN A 692 7.77 -18.07 8.22
N LEU A 693 6.80 -17.14 8.23
CA LEU A 693 6.80 -15.97 7.35
C LEU A 693 7.99 -15.04 7.62
N VAL A 694 8.61 -14.58 6.54
CA VAL A 694 9.65 -13.54 6.49
C VAL A 694 9.23 -12.49 5.46
N PHE A 695 9.20 -11.21 5.85
CA PHE A 695 8.88 -10.14 4.92
C PHE A 695 10.11 -9.81 4.07
N SER A 696 9.96 -9.89 2.74
CA SER A 696 11.06 -9.79 1.78
C SER A 696 10.88 -8.67 0.75
N PRO A 697 10.90 -7.38 1.13
CA PRO A 697 10.84 -6.29 0.17
C PRO A 697 12.20 -6.08 -0.53
N HIS A 698 12.18 -5.45 -1.70
CA HIS A 698 13.39 -4.99 -2.37
C HIS A 698 13.65 -3.51 -2.08
N LEU A 699 14.86 -3.20 -1.63
CA LEU A 699 15.20 -1.89 -1.08
C LEU A 699 16.06 -1.09 -2.07
N TYR A 700 15.38 -0.45 -3.03
CA TYR A 700 16.01 0.31 -4.12
C TYR A 700 15.92 1.84 -3.99
N SER A 701 15.46 2.37 -2.86
CA SER A 701 15.42 3.83 -2.61
C SER A 701 16.75 4.51 -2.91
N GLU A 702 16.72 5.62 -3.67
CA GLU A 702 17.90 6.34 -4.18
C GLU A 702 18.83 5.53 -5.11
N SER A 703 18.38 4.37 -5.61
CA SER A 703 19.10 3.56 -6.58
C SER A 703 18.41 3.60 -7.94
N ILE A 704 17.32 2.84 -8.10
CA ILE A 704 16.59 2.68 -9.37
C ILE A 704 15.10 2.95 -9.25
N THR A 705 14.65 3.49 -8.12
CA THR A 705 13.25 3.93 -7.97
C THR A 705 12.89 4.94 -9.07
N MET A 706 11.62 4.95 -9.49
CA MET A 706 11.14 5.69 -10.65
C MET A 706 11.44 7.20 -10.57
N ASP A 707 11.50 7.75 -9.36
CA ASP A 707 11.84 9.14 -9.07
C ASP A 707 13.27 9.52 -9.46
N GLN A 708 14.19 8.56 -9.51
CA GLN A 708 15.59 8.82 -9.87
C GLN A 708 15.73 9.29 -11.32
N GLY A 709 14.89 8.78 -12.23
CA GLY A 709 14.83 9.26 -13.62
C GLY A 709 14.35 10.72 -13.75
N LEU A 710 13.72 11.27 -12.70
CA LEU A 710 13.25 12.65 -12.62
C LEU A 710 14.21 13.57 -11.84
N GLY A 711 15.35 13.04 -11.36
CA GLY A 711 16.31 13.79 -10.54
C GLY A 711 15.75 14.22 -9.17
N ILE A 712 14.70 13.55 -8.70
CA ILE A 712 14.09 13.77 -7.38
C ILE A 712 14.25 12.51 -6.53
N THR A 713 14.20 12.66 -5.21
CA THR A 713 14.14 11.53 -4.28
C THR A 713 12.75 11.49 -3.66
N LEU A 714 12.01 10.42 -3.89
CA LEU A 714 10.71 10.18 -3.25
C LEU A 714 10.90 9.67 -1.83
N THR A 715 11.70 8.63 -1.68
CA THR A 715 11.99 7.95 -0.42
C THR A 715 13.50 7.82 -0.27
N SER A 716 14.06 8.23 0.87
CA SER A 716 15.49 8.04 1.15
C SER A 716 15.81 6.57 1.46
N ILE A 717 17.09 6.18 1.41
CA ILE A 717 17.54 4.84 1.84
C ILE A 717 17.04 4.54 3.26
N GLU A 718 17.32 5.42 4.22
CA GLU A 718 16.96 5.23 5.63
C GLU A 718 15.44 5.13 5.82
N GLN A 719 14.67 5.89 5.04
CA GLN A 719 13.21 5.82 5.06
C GLN A 719 12.69 4.50 4.50
N GLY A 720 13.30 3.97 3.43
CA GLY A 720 12.97 2.67 2.86
C GLY A 720 13.13 1.55 3.90
N TYR A 721 14.27 1.50 4.58
CA TYR A 721 14.52 0.54 5.67
C TYR A 721 13.53 0.72 6.82
N ALA A 722 13.34 1.95 7.32
CA ALA A 722 12.40 2.20 8.41
C ALA A 722 10.95 1.79 8.06
N THR A 723 10.55 1.96 6.80
CA THR A 723 9.24 1.56 6.25
C THR A 723 9.12 0.04 6.17
N ALA A 724 10.15 -0.64 5.68
CA ALA A 724 10.22 -2.10 5.64
C ALA A 724 10.14 -2.72 7.04
N GLU A 725 10.88 -2.18 8.01
CA GLU A 725 10.86 -2.67 9.38
C GLU A 725 9.48 -2.50 10.05
N ARG A 726 8.83 -1.34 9.85
CA ARG A 726 7.47 -1.12 10.39
C ARG A 726 6.50 -2.13 9.82
N THR A 727 6.63 -2.43 8.54
CA THR A 727 5.79 -3.40 7.83
C THR A 727 6.05 -4.82 8.35
N ALA A 728 7.30 -5.27 8.43
CA ALA A 728 7.66 -6.58 9.00
C ALA A 728 7.14 -6.75 10.44
N ARG A 729 7.26 -5.70 11.28
CA ARG A 729 6.71 -5.70 12.65
C ARG A 729 5.18 -5.87 12.68
N ALA A 730 4.45 -5.31 11.71
CA ALA A 730 3.00 -5.46 11.63
C ALA A 730 2.57 -6.91 11.35
N TYR A 731 3.37 -7.67 10.59
CA TYR A 731 3.15 -9.10 10.39
C TYR A 731 3.62 -9.98 11.54
N GLY A 732 4.44 -9.45 12.47
CA GLY A 732 5.17 -10.31 13.40
C GLY A 732 6.10 -11.28 12.64
N ALA A 733 6.79 -10.76 11.61
CA ALA A 733 7.74 -11.48 10.78
C ALA A 733 9.13 -10.80 10.83
N PRO A 734 10.24 -11.55 10.64
CA PRO A 734 11.54 -10.95 10.38
C PRO A 734 11.54 -10.17 9.06
N LEU A 735 12.48 -9.23 8.92
CA LEU A 735 12.78 -8.52 7.67
C LEU A 735 14.06 -9.10 7.06
N TRP A 736 14.04 -9.39 5.77
CA TRP A 736 15.21 -9.76 4.98
C TRP A 736 15.06 -9.16 3.58
N SER A 737 16.04 -8.40 3.07
CA SER A 737 15.91 -7.76 1.75
C SER A 737 16.32 -8.74 0.66
N GLY A 738 15.37 -9.24 -0.13
CA GLY A 738 15.64 -10.16 -1.25
C GLY A 738 16.55 -9.55 -2.31
N GLU A 739 16.36 -8.26 -2.57
CA GLU A 739 17.21 -7.50 -3.47
C GLU A 739 17.50 -6.10 -2.92
N TRP A 740 18.68 -5.63 -3.27
CA TRP A 740 19.15 -4.25 -3.16
C TRP A 740 20.41 -4.14 -4.02
N GLY A 741 20.78 -2.93 -4.44
CA GLY A 741 21.93 -2.74 -5.30
C GLY A 741 21.94 -1.36 -5.91
N TRP A 742 22.97 -1.06 -6.72
CA TRP A 742 23.11 0.19 -7.47
C TRP A 742 23.60 -0.11 -8.87
N PHE A 743 23.28 0.83 -9.76
CA PHE A 743 23.47 0.68 -11.19
C PHE A 743 23.94 2.02 -11.74
N GLY A 744 25.04 2.03 -12.49
CA GLY A 744 25.69 3.25 -12.97
C GLY A 744 27.17 3.34 -12.57
N GLU A 745 27.77 4.53 -12.74
CA GLU A 745 29.22 4.72 -12.56
C GLU A 745 29.66 4.65 -11.08
N PRO A 746 30.72 3.90 -10.73
CA PRO A 746 31.07 3.64 -9.33
C PRO A 746 31.41 4.89 -8.49
N GLY A 747 31.90 5.96 -9.12
CA GLY A 747 32.28 7.21 -8.45
C GLY A 747 31.09 8.00 -7.89
N ASP A 748 29.92 7.85 -8.49
CA ASP A 748 28.73 8.64 -8.14
C ASP A 748 27.99 8.09 -6.92
N PHE A 749 28.26 6.84 -6.53
CA PHE A 749 27.37 6.07 -5.64
C PHE A 749 28.02 5.43 -4.42
N ARG A 750 29.34 5.57 -4.22
CA ARG A 750 30.04 5.01 -3.04
C ARG A 750 29.34 5.39 -1.71
N SER A 751 28.95 6.64 -1.55
CA SER A 751 28.30 7.11 -0.31
C SER A 751 26.93 6.48 -0.07
N ARG A 752 26.17 6.17 -1.13
CA ARG A 752 24.88 5.48 -1.04
C ARG A 752 25.09 4.01 -0.67
N PHE A 753 26.09 3.37 -1.27
CA PHE A 753 26.45 1.99 -0.95
C PHE A 753 26.83 1.81 0.52
N GLU A 754 27.65 2.73 1.05
CA GLU A 754 28.02 2.74 2.48
C GLU A 754 26.79 2.93 3.38
N ARG A 755 25.83 3.78 2.99
CA ARG A 755 24.57 3.98 3.74
C ARG A 755 23.69 2.73 3.78
N PHE A 756 23.57 1.98 2.67
CA PHE A 756 22.85 0.71 2.64
C PHE A 756 23.41 -0.28 3.68
N LEU A 757 24.73 -0.49 3.66
CA LEU A 757 25.39 -1.42 4.56
C LEU A 757 25.36 -0.97 6.02
N GLU A 758 25.48 0.33 6.27
CA GLU A 758 25.34 0.89 7.63
C GLU A 758 23.93 0.65 8.20
N ARG A 759 22.87 0.76 7.38
CA ARG A 759 21.50 0.41 7.82
C ARG A 759 21.38 -1.07 8.14
N GLN A 760 21.86 -1.95 7.26
CA GLN A 760 21.83 -3.39 7.50
C GLN A 760 22.61 -3.78 8.76
N ASN A 761 23.71 -3.10 9.09
CA ASN A 761 24.45 -3.31 10.33
C ASN A 761 23.68 -2.80 11.56
N THR A 762 23.22 -1.55 11.51
CA THR A 762 22.51 -0.89 12.60
C THR A 762 21.25 -1.66 13.00
N GLU A 763 20.53 -2.17 12.00
CA GLU A 763 19.26 -2.90 12.17
C GLU A 763 19.45 -4.41 12.31
N MET A 764 20.70 -4.90 12.18
CA MET A 764 21.07 -6.32 12.23
C MET A 764 20.27 -7.16 11.22
N LEU A 765 20.27 -6.72 9.97
CA LEU A 765 19.56 -7.34 8.86
C LEU A 765 20.49 -8.17 7.97
N GLY A 766 19.90 -9.22 7.41
CA GLY A 766 20.41 -9.93 6.25
C GLY A 766 19.86 -9.35 4.96
N SER A 767 20.48 -9.71 3.84
CA SER A 767 20.07 -9.29 2.49
C SER A 767 20.74 -10.14 1.40
N ALA A 768 20.24 -10.05 0.17
CA ALA A 768 20.94 -10.51 -1.03
C ALA A 768 21.14 -9.33 -2.00
N ILE A 769 22.39 -9.04 -2.35
CA ILE A 769 22.70 -7.98 -3.35
C ILE A 769 22.34 -8.47 -4.76
N TRP A 770 21.72 -7.60 -5.55
CA TRP A 770 21.50 -7.84 -6.99
C TRP A 770 22.72 -7.34 -7.77
N VAL A 771 23.46 -8.18 -8.50
CA VAL A 771 23.37 -9.65 -8.68
C VAL A 771 24.78 -10.22 -8.80
N TRP A 772 24.96 -11.54 -8.73
CA TRP A 772 26.28 -12.17 -8.82
C TRP A 772 27.01 -11.84 -10.12
N LYS A 773 26.44 -12.21 -11.27
CA LYS A 773 27.01 -11.93 -12.59
C LYS A 773 25.94 -11.88 -13.68
N LYS A 774 26.06 -10.96 -14.63
CA LYS A 774 25.15 -10.83 -15.78
C LYS A 774 25.85 -11.20 -17.10
N ALA A 775 25.10 -11.80 -18.02
CA ALA A 775 25.58 -12.08 -19.36
C ALA A 775 25.27 -10.94 -20.33
N CYS A 776 26.00 -10.84 -21.43
CA CYS A 776 25.84 -9.73 -22.37
C CYS A 776 24.49 -9.70 -23.11
N GLY A 777 23.80 -10.85 -23.20
CA GLY A 777 22.45 -10.94 -23.78
C GLY A 777 21.33 -10.85 -22.76
N ASP A 778 21.65 -10.68 -21.46
CA ASP A 778 20.66 -10.49 -20.39
C ASP A 778 19.75 -9.31 -20.76
N PRO A 779 18.41 -9.47 -20.74
CA PRO A 779 17.48 -8.44 -21.19
C PRO A 779 17.44 -7.20 -20.27
N GLN A 780 18.03 -7.27 -19.07
CA GLN A 780 18.23 -6.12 -18.19
C GLN A 780 19.46 -5.29 -18.58
N ASN A 781 20.30 -5.74 -19.52
CA ASN A 781 21.42 -4.95 -20.02
C ASN A 781 20.99 -4.03 -21.15
N ASP A 782 21.60 -2.83 -21.18
CA ASP A 782 21.53 -1.98 -22.37
C ASP A 782 22.17 -2.74 -23.54
N PRO A 783 21.45 -2.93 -24.68
CA PRO A 783 21.98 -3.61 -25.85
C PRO A 783 23.29 -3.02 -26.41
N GLU A 784 23.52 -1.72 -26.16
CA GLU A 784 24.72 -0.97 -26.55
C GLU A 784 25.81 -0.99 -25.48
N ALA A 785 25.56 -1.59 -24.30
CA ALA A 785 26.54 -1.63 -23.22
C ALA A 785 27.81 -2.37 -23.63
N THR A 786 28.96 -1.76 -23.35
CA THR A 786 30.30 -2.35 -23.55
C THR A 786 30.74 -3.24 -22.38
N THR A 787 29.95 -3.30 -21.30
CA THR A 787 30.18 -4.16 -20.13
C THR A 787 28.86 -4.73 -19.63
N SER A 788 28.91 -5.84 -18.89
CA SER A 788 27.72 -6.47 -18.32
C SER A 788 26.99 -5.62 -17.27
N GLY A 789 27.66 -4.62 -16.67
CA GLY A 789 27.11 -3.69 -15.66
C GLY A 789 26.47 -4.35 -14.43
N GLY A 790 26.17 -3.56 -13.38
CA GLY A 790 25.18 -3.91 -12.34
C GLY A 790 25.26 -5.29 -11.67
N GLY A 791 26.47 -5.83 -11.45
CA GLY A 791 26.68 -7.10 -10.78
C GLY A 791 28.05 -7.20 -10.11
N VAL A 792 28.17 -8.09 -9.13
CA VAL A 792 29.40 -8.26 -8.32
C VAL A 792 30.56 -8.75 -9.17
N VAL A 793 30.31 -9.55 -10.22
CA VAL A 793 31.28 -9.99 -11.21
C VAL A 793 30.95 -9.38 -12.57
N LEU A 794 31.91 -8.65 -13.12
CA LEU A 794 31.76 -7.88 -14.35
C LEU A 794 32.50 -8.52 -15.53
N TYR A 795 31.96 -8.34 -16.73
CA TYR A 795 32.55 -8.78 -17.99
C TYR A 795 32.47 -7.69 -19.06
N THR A 796 33.38 -7.69 -20.03
CA THR A 796 33.24 -6.89 -21.25
C THR A 796 32.17 -7.48 -22.15
N CYS A 797 31.48 -6.64 -22.92
CA CYS A 797 30.53 -7.07 -23.94
C CYS A 797 30.93 -6.57 -25.33
N PRO A 798 30.78 -7.39 -26.40
CA PRO A 798 30.26 -8.77 -26.38
C PRO A 798 31.32 -9.85 -26.05
N ASP A 799 32.60 -9.50 -25.97
CA ASP A 799 33.73 -10.44 -25.86
C ASP A 799 33.73 -11.36 -24.62
N GLY A 800 32.98 -11.00 -23.56
CA GLY A 800 32.88 -11.79 -22.33
C GLY A 800 34.15 -11.87 -21.49
N LYS A 801 35.08 -10.91 -21.60
CA LYS A 801 36.34 -10.94 -20.84
C LYS A 801 36.09 -10.46 -19.40
N PRO A 802 36.62 -11.14 -18.37
CA PRO A 802 36.48 -10.70 -16.98
C PRO A 802 37.00 -9.27 -16.77
N LEU A 803 36.25 -8.48 -16.01
CA LEU A 803 36.63 -7.13 -15.58
C LEU A 803 36.83 -7.11 -14.05
N PRO A 804 37.74 -6.25 -13.56
CA PRO A 804 37.88 -6.04 -12.13
C PRO A 804 36.61 -5.37 -11.58
N SER A 805 35.98 -5.99 -10.60
CA SER A 805 34.89 -5.38 -9.83
C SER A 805 35.41 -4.17 -9.04
N PRO A 806 34.57 -3.15 -8.76
CA PRO A 806 34.99 -2.01 -7.96
C PRO A 806 35.55 -2.44 -6.60
N ALA A 807 36.73 -1.96 -6.25
CA ALA A 807 37.44 -2.40 -5.04
C ALA A 807 36.68 -2.02 -3.76
N PHE A 808 36.04 -0.84 -3.71
CA PHE A 808 35.27 -0.43 -2.55
C PHE A 808 34.05 -1.34 -2.33
N GLU A 809 33.37 -1.72 -3.41
CA GLU A 809 32.19 -2.60 -3.38
C GLU A 809 32.57 -3.97 -2.83
N THR A 810 33.55 -4.61 -3.46
CA THR A 810 33.99 -5.94 -3.05
C THR A 810 34.58 -5.97 -1.63
N THR A 811 35.27 -4.90 -1.21
CA THR A 811 35.76 -4.77 0.18
C THR A 811 34.61 -4.65 1.17
N ALA A 812 33.62 -3.79 0.89
CA ALA A 812 32.54 -3.53 1.83
C ALA A 812 31.49 -4.67 1.85
N LEU A 813 31.27 -5.39 0.75
CA LEU A 813 30.51 -6.64 0.76
C LEU A 813 31.21 -7.73 1.59
N SER A 814 32.53 -7.69 1.69
CA SER A 814 33.31 -8.65 2.49
C SER A 814 33.36 -8.33 3.98
N GLN A 815 32.72 -7.25 4.45
CA GLN A 815 32.82 -6.77 5.83
C GLN A 815 32.61 -7.87 6.87
N ALA A 816 33.23 -7.72 8.04
CA ALA A 816 33.03 -8.65 9.14
C ALA A 816 31.56 -8.65 9.62
N TYR A 817 30.99 -9.81 9.94
CA TYR A 817 29.65 -9.88 10.51
C TYR A 817 29.41 -11.21 11.25
N PRO A 818 28.52 -11.24 12.26
CA PRO A 818 28.08 -12.49 12.85
C PRO A 818 27.16 -13.24 11.87
N ARG A 819 27.60 -14.40 11.37
CA ARG A 819 26.75 -15.28 10.55
C ARG A 819 25.65 -15.88 11.42
N SER A 820 26.00 -16.27 12.65
CA SER A 820 25.02 -16.64 13.67
C SER A 820 25.47 -16.25 15.08
N ALA A 821 24.50 -15.89 15.93
CA ALA A 821 24.70 -15.34 17.25
C ALA A 821 23.74 -15.97 18.28
N PRO A 822 24.23 -16.55 19.39
CA PRO A 822 23.38 -17.16 20.40
C PRO A 822 22.39 -16.17 20.99
N GLY A 823 21.11 -16.54 20.99
CA GLY A 823 20.01 -15.73 21.48
C GLY A 823 19.75 -14.50 20.62
N ARG A 824 20.01 -13.30 21.14
CA ARG A 824 19.66 -12.03 20.47
C ARG A 824 20.83 -11.07 20.48
N LEU A 825 21.17 -10.54 19.31
CA LEU A 825 22.05 -9.38 19.17
C LEU A 825 21.32 -8.11 19.61
N SER A 826 22.03 -7.23 20.31
CA SER A 826 21.54 -5.92 20.75
C SER A 826 22.25 -4.74 20.07
N SER A 827 23.42 -4.98 19.50
CA SER A 827 24.16 -3.98 18.74
C SER A 827 25.15 -4.66 17.79
N LEU A 828 25.30 -4.11 16.60
CA LEU A 828 26.31 -4.50 15.62
C LEU A 828 26.87 -3.23 14.98
N ARG A 829 28.20 -3.14 14.90
CA ARG A 829 28.93 -2.17 14.09
C ARG A 829 30.05 -2.91 13.38
N SER A 830 30.17 -2.74 12.08
CA SER A 830 31.29 -3.26 11.30
C SER A 830 31.84 -2.15 10.43
N SER A 831 33.16 -2.09 10.32
CA SER A 831 33.82 -1.29 9.31
C SER A 831 33.56 -1.87 7.91
N LEU A 832 33.39 -0.98 6.94
CA LEU A 832 33.22 -1.34 5.53
C LEU A 832 34.57 -1.45 4.79
N THR A 833 35.65 -0.97 5.41
CA THR A 833 36.99 -0.93 4.80
C THR A 833 38.05 -1.65 5.63
N GLU A 834 37.78 -1.85 6.92
CA GLU A 834 38.68 -2.50 7.86
C GLU A 834 38.01 -3.74 8.47
N ARG A 835 38.74 -4.47 9.32
CA ARG A 835 38.24 -5.67 10.00
C ARG A 835 37.59 -5.38 11.35
N ASP A 836 37.41 -4.09 11.69
CA ASP A 836 36.84 -3.66 12.97
C ASP A 836 35.37 -4.07 13.06
N LEU A 837 35.07 -5.01 13.95
CA LEU A 837 33.72 -5.47 14.25
C LEU A 837 33.47 -5.34 15.74
N ARG A 838 32.36 -4.72 16.13
CA ARG A 838 31.88 -4.66 17.50
C ARG A 838 30.46 -5.18 17.58
N LEU A 839 30.24 -6.19 18.42
CA LEU A 839 28.90 -6.71 18.67
C LEU A 839 28.65 -6.95 20.16
N THR A 840 27.37 -6.88 20.52
CA THR A 840 26.85 -7.24 21.84
C THR A 840 25.63 -8.12 21.64
N GLY A 841 25.52 -9.17 22.44
CA GLY A 841 24.34 -10.03 22.43
C GLY A 841 24.11 -10.72 23.77
N SER A 842 23.05 -11.52 23.82
CA SER A 842 22.69 -12.31 24.99
C SER A 842 22.08 -13.64 24.57
N GLY A 843 22.68 -14.73 25.04
CA GLY A 843 22.21 -16.08 24.80
C GLY A 843 23.23 -17.14 25.18
N LYS A 844 22.81 -18.40 25.16
CA LYS A 844 23.66 -19.57 25.36
C LYS A 844 23.82 -20.31 24.04
N GLY A 845 25.04 -20.62 23.64
CA GLY A 845 25.33 -21.33 22.40
C GLY A 845 26.69 -20.98 21.81
N THR A 846 26.86 -21.25 20.52
CA THR A 846 28.09 -20.93 19.77
C THR A 846 27.87 -19.68 18.92
N LEU A 847 28.63 -18.62 19.21
CA LEU A 847 28.79 -17.45 18.35
C LEU A 847 29.67 -17.82 17.17
N ASP A 848 29.31 -17.35 15.98
CA ASP A 848 30.00 -17.64 14.73
C ASP A 848 30.05 -16.39 13.84
N VAL A 849 31.26 -15.96 13.49
CA VAL A 849 31.57 -14.65 12.92
C VAL A 849 32.51 -14.81 11.73
N TRP A 850 32.17 -14.16 10.62
CA TRP A 850 33.07 -13.95 9.49
C TRP A 850 33.95 -12.72 9.72
N VAL A 851 35.23 -12.82 9.39
CA VAL A 851 36.20 -11.73 9.45
C VAL A 851 37.03 -11.71 8.17
N PRO A 852 37.01 -10.65 7.35
CA PRO A 852 37.70 -10.65 6.07
C PRO A 852 39.23 -10.53 6.22
N GLY A 853 39.92 -10.99 5.17
CA GLY A 853 41.32 -10.72 4.86
C GLY A 853 42.33 -11.73 5.42
N ARG A 854 43.56 -11.65 4.90
CA ARG A 854 44.63 -12.67 5.12
C ARG A 854 45.24 -12.72 6.52
N GLY A 855 45.59 -11.59 7.13
CA GLY A 855 46.17 -11.57 8.48
C GLY A 855 45.26 -12.20 9.54
N ARG A 856 45.83 -12.85 10.56
CA ARG A 856 45.04 -13.43 11.66
C ARG A 856 44.41 -12.30 12.50
N PRO A 857 43.08 -12.29 12.72
CA PRO A 857 42.43 -11.22 13.47
C PRO A 857 42.69 -11.33 14.97
N GLU A 858 42.68 -10.20 15.66
CA GLU A 858 42.63 -10.15 17.11
C GLU A 858 41.17 -10.13 17.58
N ALA A 859 40.83 -10.98 18.55
CA ALA A 859 39.49 -11.06 19.11
C ALA A 859 39.53 -10.90 20.63
N LYS A 860 38.82 -9.90 21.15
CA LYS A 860 38.72 -9.59 22.58
C LYS A 860 37.26 -9.36 22.96
N GLY A 861 36.87 -9.67 24.19
CA GLY A 861 35.47 -9.60 24.58
C GLY A 861 35.21 -10.10 25.99
N SER A 862 33.94 -10.05 26.39
CA SER A 862 33.46 -10.54 27.69
C SER A 862 32.32 -11.54 27.49
N GLY A 863 32.15 -12.48 28.42
CA GLY A 863 31.12 -13.52 28.30
C GLY A 863 31.37 -14.55 27.18
N LEU A 864 32.61 -14.61 26.68
CA LEU A 864 33.08 -15.53 25.64
C LEU A 864 34.08 -16.52 26.22
N THR A 865 33.95 -17.80 25.88
CA THR A 865 34.94 -18.83 26.20
C THR A 865 35.30 -19.64 24.97
N GLY A 866 36.51 -20.20 24.93
CA GLY A 866 36.93 -21.09 23.84
C GLY A 866 36.94 -20.44 22.46
N ILE A 867 37.38 -19.18 22.35
CA ILE A 867 37.52 -18.49 21.06
C ILE A 867 38.46 -19.30 20.16
N ARG A 868 37.96 -19.69 18.98
CA ARG A 868 38.72 -20.38 17.93
C ARG A 868 38.69 -19.53 16.67
N LEU A 869 39.82 -19.48 15.97
CA LEU A 869 39.99 -18.81 14.69
C LEU A 869 40.42 -19.86 13.67
N ALA A 870 39.59 -20.08 12.67
CA ALA A 870 39.88 -20.96 11.54
C ALA A 870 40.09 -20.11 10.29
N GLU A 871 41.22 -20.29 9.61
CA GLU A 871 41.46 -19.65 8.32
C GLU A 871 40.51 -20.22 7.27
N ARG A 872 39.95 -19.34 6.44
CA ARG A 872 39.09 -19.69 5.30
C ARG A 872 39.55 -18.92 4.06
N PRO A 873 39.17 -19.36 2.85
CA PRO A 873 39.36 -18.56 1.65
C PRO A 873 38.85 -17.13 1.88
N GLY A 874 39.69 -16.12 1.63
CA GLY A 874 39.33 -14.71 1.75
C GLY A 874 39.33 -14.13 3.18
N GLY A 875 39.39 -14.94 4.24
CA GLY A 875 39.26 -14.44 5.62
C GLY A 875 39.37 -15.49 6.72
N TRP A 876 38.61 -15.31 7.79
CA TRP A 876 38.64 -16.15 8.98
C TRP A 876 37.23 -16.38 9.51
N ARG A 877 37.00 -17.57 10.07
CA ARG A 877 35.82 -17.93 10.85
C ARG A 877 36.20 -17.92 12.32
N LEU A 878 35.54 -17.06 13.09
CA LEU A 878 35.69 -16.96 14.53
C LEU A 878 34.49 -17.63 15.20
N THR A 879 34.76 -18.64 16.04
CA THR A 879 33.72 -19.27 16.87
C THR A 879 34.01 -19.10 18.36
N ALA A 880 33.00 -18.88 19.18
CA ALA A 880 33.14 -18.79 20.64
C ALA A 880 31.89 -19.28 21.37
N HIS A 881 32.02 -19.80 22.59
CA HIS A 881 30.88 -20.22 23.41
C HIS A 881 30.41 -19.10 24.34
N THR A 882 29.09 -18.93 24.44
CA THR A 882 28.41 -17.95 25.29
C THR A 882 27.49 -18.64 26.28
N SER A 883 27.27 -18.04 27.45
CA SER A 883 26.35 -18.56 28.48
C SER A 883 25.44 -17.47 29.08
N GLY A 884 25.34 -16.32 28.42
CA GLY A 884 24.64 -15.13 28.93
C GLY A 884 24.89 -13.92 28.05
N ARG A 885 25.04 -12.73 28.66
CA ARG A 885 25.44 -11.51 27.94
C ARG A 885 26.90 -11.62 27.49
N TYR A 886 27.18 -11.23 26.25
CA TYR A 886 28.52 -11.25 25.68
C TYR A 886 28.80 -9.99 24.86
N THR A 887 30.07 -9.64 24.76
CA THR A 887 30.61 -8.62 23.86
C THR A 887 31.77 -9.21 23.07
N LEU A 888 31.90 -8.81 21.81
CA LEU A 888 33.04 -9.14 20.96
C LEU A 888 33.52 -7.88 20.25
N HIS A 889 34.83 -7.68 20.26
CA HIS A 889 35.55 -6.74 19.42
C HIS A 889 36.59 -7.52 18.61
N VAL A 890 36.53 -7.40 17.29
CA VAL A 890 37.51 -7.95 16.35
C VAL A 890 38.26 -6.81 15.69
N ALA A 891 39.58 -6.95 15.55
CA ALA A 891 40.47 -5.99 14.87
C ALA A 891 41.45 -6.69 13.93
#